data_AF-A0A0G0BYH6-F1
#
_entry.id   AF-A0A0G0BYH6-F1
#
_cell.length_a   1.000
_cell.length_b   1.000
_cell.length_c   1.000
_cell.angle_alpha   90.00
_cell.angle_beta   90.00
_cell.angle_gamma   90.00
#
_symmetry.space_group_name_H-M   'P 1'
#
loop_
_entity.id
_entity.type
_entity.pdbx_description
1 polymer ?
#
loop_
_entity_poly.entity_id
_entity_poly.type
_entity_poly.pdbx_seq_one_letter_code
_entity_poly.pdbx_strand_id
1 'polypeptide(L)'
;MKKIFQIFYILILSLTLLLNPKILIHATDNSGYFPEFQDWGDPVGNGVFGAQQGNETGVGDLNGDGYTDLVIGEHVYQSSMGKVFLYKGSNNGLLEGGSIVGEKANDYFGYVVTIGDLNNDEIDDLVIDAVYAPSSGTGRLYVFFGKSDFFETITSYSDADIIIDAEQAGSRFGGTDQNAIGDFNNDGWPDLATGAYRYNPGVKANAGKTYIFFGGEHAWDSNLNAGTDADFTVTGDVANYYVGDAHVAGDVNNDGIDDLVILNWRGDLSYCGDVAIFYGSDSFSGNKLPSEADLIVSGDDPNIINENFGRNQNVLIADIDGDNLNDLIVGATGYRLSGETIYRGATFIFLGSSTYQDQGTVIDYSNATITLFHSIELDTTSYGYDLAAFDYNNDGKTDLVVSAPFLGDGTDYYGGVYLYTSETIKGLSGTVVADDYEDLLIKGNGFTQTNYFRAYFGRILDHADFNNNGLQELVVITAYAGTGRLDIYELGNKLTTIDFGSEALYNSSTPGITGSIESPVKTVTGSYQTGPLYDYDFVHTGYNPTVLNDNGTYKMWYGAYNQYNYPTGATGWRGGYATSVDGITWTKYEDNLCTTDPYGDGCVFDRNTTSGTWDDAHVIPGTVINDGGTYKMWYMGNDGSNWK
;
A
#
# COMPACT_ATOMS: atom_id res chain seq x y z
N MET A 1 -11.18 67.00 1.36
CA MET A 1 -12.27 66.88 2.35
C MET A 1 -12.81 65.46 2.23
N LYS A 2 -12.57 64.60 3.24
CA LYS A 2 -13.37 63.41 3.66
C LYS A 2 -13.96 62.55 2.51
N LYS A 3 -13.61 61.29 2.26
CA LYS A 3 -13.30 60.07 3.06
C LYS A 3 -13.04 59.00 1.95
N ILE A 4 -12.01 58.14 1.90
CA ILE A 4 -11.47 57.18 2.87
C ILE A 4 -12.59 56.49 3.65
N PHE A 5 -13.12 55.39 3.09
CA PHE A 5 -13.41 54.09 3.74
C PHE A 5 -14.30 53.24 2.82
N GLN A 6 -13.68 52.52 1.88
CA GLN A 6 -14.11 51.20 1.38
C GLN A 6 -13.02 50.67 0.43
N ILE A 7 -11.84 50.44 1.00
CA ILE A 7 -10.76 49.61 0.46
C ILE A 7 -10.35 48.76 1.65
N PHE A 8 -10.89 47.54 1.71
CA PHE A 8 -10.35 46.34 2.38
C PHE A 8 -11.39 45.25 2.13
N TYR A 9 -10.92 44.10 1.64
CA TYR A 9 -11.62 43.01 0.94
C TYR A 9 -11.65 43.16 -0.59
N ILE A 10 -11.15 42.11 -1.25
CA ILE A 10 -10.86 41.97 -2.70
C ILE A 10 -9.48 42.50 -3.10
N LEU A 11 -8.43 41.96 -2.46
CA LEU A 11 -7.08 41.80 -3.04
C LEU A 11 -6.26 40.89 -2.12
N ILE A 12 -6.33 39.57 -2.38
CA ILE A 12 -5.30 38.52 -2.27
C ILE A 12 -6.02 37.26 -2.75
N LEU A 13 -5.97 37.00 -4.06
CA LEU A 13 -6.16 35.70 -4.74
C LEU A 13 -6.20 35.98 -6.25
N SER A 14 -5.06 36.36 -6.80
CA SER A 14 -4.86 36.43 -8.25
C SER A 14 -3.37 36.48 -8.57
N LEU A 15 -2.66 35.36 -8.36
CA LEU A 15 -1.49 35.01 -9.19
C LEU A 15 -1.10 33.55 -8.95
N THR A 16 -1.64 32.64 -9.78
CA THR A 16 -1.02 31.42 -10.37
C THR A 16 -2.12 30.43 -10.73
N LEU A 17 -2.75 30.63 -11.89
CA LEU A 17 -3.57 29.62 -12.58
C LEU A 17 -3.71 30.05 -14.03
N LEU A 18 -2.87 29.47 -14.89
CA LEU A 18 -2.84 29.47 -16.36
C LEU A 18 -1.52 28.74 -16.69
N LEU A 19 -1.45 27.52 -17.21
CA LEU A 19 -2.20 26.91 -18.32
C LEU A 19 -2.11 25.38 -18.23
N ASN A 20 -3.24 24.67 -18.20
CA ASN A 20 -3.33 23.26 -18.57
C ASN A 20 -4.51 23.11 -19.55
N PRO A 21 -4.29 22.93 -20.87
CA PRO A 21 -5.37 22.53 -21.76
C PRO A 21 -5.42 21.00 -21.79
N LYS A 22 -6.16 20.36 -20.86
CA LYS A 22 -6.61 18.97 -21.08
C LYS A 22 -7.81 19.02 -22.04
N ILE A 23 -7.66 18.36 -23.17
CA ILE A 23 -8.74 18.11 -24.13
C ILE A 23 -9.70 17.12 -23.48
N LEU A 24 -10.90 17.60 -23.14
CA LEU A 24 -11.99 16.78 -22.64
C LEU A 24 -12.68 16.10 -23.83
N ILE A 25 -12.49 14.79 -24.00
CA ILE A 25 -13.35 13.98 -24.88
C ILE A 25 -14.55 13.54 -24.04
N HIS A 26 -15.69 14.18 -24.29
CA HIS A 26 -16.96 13.83 -23.68
C HIS A 26 -17.52 12.58 -24.36
N ALA A 27 -17.54 11.44 -23.67
CA ALA A 27 -18.37 10.30 -24.02
C ALA A 27 -19.43 10.14 -22.92
N THR A 28 -20.63 10.69 -23.15
CA THR A 28 -21.79 10.34 -22.33
C THR A 28 -22.24 8.94 -22.68
N ASP A 29 -22.00 7.97 -21.79
CA ASP A 29 -23.00 6.95 -21.52
C ASP A 29 -23.84 7.48 -20.36
N ASN A 30 -25.11 7.70 -20.66
CA ASN A 30 -26.13 8.16 -19.73
C ASN A 30 -27.02 6.96 -19.40
N SER A 31 -26.48 6.00 -18.66
CA SER A 31 -27.27 4.96 -17.98
C SER A 31 -26.95 5.00 -16.49
N GLY A 32 -27.60 5.95 -15.83
CA GLY A 32 -27.58 6.10 -14.37
C GLY A 32 -28.11 4.84 -13.67
N TYR A 33 -27.17 4.00 -13.24
CA TYR A 33 -27.34 3.06 -12.13
C TYR A 33 -25.96 2.67 -11.59
N PHE A 34 -25.31 3.60 -10.88
CA PHE A 34 -24.21 3.26 -9.98
C PHE A 34 -24.85 2.84 -8.66
N PRO A 35 -24.74 1.57 -8.20
CA PRO A 35 -25.19 1.26 -6.86
C PRO A 35 -24.35 2.07 -5.88
N GLU A 36 -25.04 2.80 -4.99
CA GLU A 36 -24.46 3.42 -3.82
C GLU A 36 -23.52 2.40 -3.15
N PHE A 37 -22.24 2.76 -2.96
CA PHE A 37 -21.32 2.05 -2.07
C PHE A 37 -21.75 2.32 -0.62
N GLN A 38 -22.93 1.85 -0.28
CA GLN A 38 -23.21 1.44 1.07
C GLN A 38 -22.45 0.13 1.19
N ASP A 39 -21.34 0.14 1.90
CA ASP A 39 -20.74 -1.08 2.42
C ASP A 39 -21.78 -1.63 3.40
N TRP A 40 -22.78 -2.34 2.86
CA TRP A 40 -23.72 -3.11 3.64
C TRP A 40 -22.85 -4.17 4.30
N GLY A 41 -22.38 -3.87 5.51
CA GLY A 41 -22.18 -4.93 6.49
C GLY A 41 -23.50 -5.68 6.53
N ASP A 42 -23.59 -6.84 5.88
CA ASP A 42 -24.85 -7.56 5.77
C ASP A 42 -25.33 -7.94 7.18
N PRO A 43 -26.44 -7.36 7.64
CA PRO A 43 -27.27 -7.97 8.65
C PRO A 43 -28.22 -8.92 7.91
N VAL A 44 -27.98 -10.22 8.04
CA VAL A 44 -28.84 -11.33 7.59
C VAL A 44 -28.51 -11.90 6.21
N GLY A 45 -27.77 -13.01 6.24
CA GLY A 45 -27.38 -13.78 5.06
C GLY A 45 -28.46 -13.92 3.99
N ASN A 46 -28.09 -13.52 2.77
CA ASN A 46 -28.50 -14.15 1.54
C ASN A 46 -27.34 -14.04 0.54
N GLY A 47 -26.83 -15.20 0.12
CA GLY A 47 -25.64 -15.34 -0.69
C GLY A 47 -25.61 -14.47 -1.94
N VAL A 48 -24.66 -13.53 -1.95
CA VAL A 48 -23.92 -13.08 -3.13
C VAL A 48 -22.45 -13.04 -2.70
N PHE A 49 -21.71 -14.04 -3.16
CA PHE A 49 -20.31 -14.31 -2.81
C PHE A 49 -19.38 -13.28 -3.48
N GLY A 50 -18.37 -12.76 -2.75
CA GLY A 50 -17.08 -12.54 -3.41
C GLY A 50 -16.11 -11.43 -2.98
N ALA A 51 -16.42 -10.56 -2.03
CA ALA A 51 -15.49 -9.48 -1.61
C ALA A 51 -15.42 -9.26 -0.09
N GLN A 52 -15.85 -10.24 0.72
CA GLN A 52 -15.95 -10.11 2.17
C GLN A 52 -14.55 -10.05 2.82
N GLN A 53 -14.35 -9.12 3.76
CA GLN A 53 -13.21 -9.00 4.70
C GLN A 53 -12.70 -10.37 5.16
N GLY A 54 -11.39 -10.62 5.21
CA GLY A 54 -10.84 -11.86 5.75
C GLY A 54 -9.83 -12.65 4.88
N ASN A 55 -8.73 -12.06 4.44
CA ASN A 55 -7.54 -12.81 3.94
C ASN A 55 -6.27 -12.21 4.55
N GLU A 56 -6.27 -11.97 5.84
CA GLU A 56 -5.20 -11.32 6.59
C GLU A 56 -3.94 -12.18 6.51
N THR A 57 -2.80 -11.50 6.37
CA THR A 57 -1.49 -12.12 6.46
C THR A 57 -0.86 -11.81 7.80
N GLY A 58 0.04 -12.70 8.21
CA GLY A 58 0.98 -12.43 9.28
C GLY A 58 2.33 -13.00 8.87
N VAL A 59 3.39 -12.29 9.25
CA VAL A 59 4.77 -12.71 9.03
C VAL A 59 5.53 -12.75 10.35
N GLY A 60 6.39 -13.76 10.50
CA GLY A 60 7.26 -13.96 11.67
C GLY A 60 7.86 -15.37 11.67
N ASP A 61 8.88 -15.64 12.47
CA ASP A 61 9.55 -16.94 12.54
C ASP A 61 8.87 -17.85 13.58
N LEU A 62 7.88 -18.62 13.12
CA LEU A 62 7.08 -19.51 13.99
C LEU A 62 7.85 -20.75 14.44
N ASN A 63 9.02 -20.99 13.84
CA ASN A 63 9.78 -22.20 14.05
C ASN A 63 11.20 -21.98 14.59
N GLY A 64 11.62 -20.73 14.78
CA GLY A 64 12.90 -20.35 15.34
C GLY A 64 14.10 -20.79 14.51
N ASP A 65 13.93 -20.95 13.18
CA ASP A 65 15.05 -21.30 12.28
C ASP A 65 15.75 -20.11 11.64
N GLY A 66 15.31 -18.91 11.98
CA GLY A 66 15.81 -17.63 11.55
C GLY A 66 15.26 -17.15 10.22
N TYR A 67 14.38 -17.90 9.54
CA TYR A 67 13.69 -17.45 8.33
C TYR A 67 12.28 -17.01 8.69
N THR A 68 11.87 -15.83 8.22
CA THR A 68 10.50 -15.37 8.43
C THR A 68 9.52 -16.30 7.68
N ASP A 69 8.46 -16.70 8.36
CA ASP A 69 7.36 -17.50 7.83
C ASP A 69 6.18 -16.60 7.43
N LEU A 70 5.23 -17.14 6.65
CA LEU A 70 4.01 -16.45 6.22
C LEU A 70 2.77 -17.28 6.57
N VAL A 71 1.76 -16.60 7.11
CA VAL A 71 0.46 -17.16 7.46
C VAL A 71 -0.64 -16.44 6.70
N ILE A 72 -1.64 -17.17 6.22
CA ILE A 72 -2.76 -16.60 5.45
C ILE A 72 -4.11 -17.14 5.95
N GLY A 73 -5.03 -16.24 6.31
CA GLY A 73 -6.41 -16.59 6.67
C GLY A 73 -7.31 -16.98 5.49
N GLU A 74 -8.16 -17.98 5.67
CA GLU A 74 -9.28 -18.37 4.79
C GLU A 74 -10.53 -18.67 5.64
N HIS A 75 -11.11 -17.64 6.25
CA HIS A 75 -12.26 -17.78 7.15
C HIS A 75 -13.53 -18.37 6.50
N VAL A 76 -13.67 -18.29 5.17
CA VAL A 76 -14.83 -18.85 4.43
C VAL A 76 -14.74 -20.35 4.16
N TYR A 77 -13.61 -20.99 4.50
CA TYR A 77 -13.38 -22.41 4.26
C TYR A 77 -14.51 -23.29 4.83
N GLN A 78 -15.02 -24.23 4.02
CA GLN A 78 -16.04 -25.22 4.38
C GLN A 78 -17.21 -24.69 5.23
N SER A 79 -18.10 -23.91 4.60
CA SER A 79 -19.23 -23.27 5.30
C SER A 79 -18.77 -22.34 6.43
N SER A 80 -17.72 -21.56 6.15
CA SER A 80 -17.09 -20.63 7.08
C SER A 80 -16.66 -21.26 8.41
N MET A 81 -16.25 -22.53 8.36
CA MET A 81 -15.52 -23.15 9.47
C MET A 81 -14.17 -22.47 9.67
N GLY A 82 -13.58 -22.00 8.57
CA GLY A 82 -12.34 -21.27 8.59
C GLY A 82 -11.12 -22.17 8.61
N LYS A 83 -10.05 -21.65 8.04
CA LYS A 83 -8.76 -22.33 7.87
C LYS A 83 -7.67 -21.26 7.78
N VAL A 84 -6.46 -21.63 8.18
CA VAL A 84 -5.27 -20.82 7.95
C VAL A 84 -4.23 -21.65 7.19
N PHE A 85 -3.62 -21.09 6.16
CA PHE A 85 -2.50 -21.68 5.43
C PHE A 85 -1.17 -21.23 6.03
N LEU A 86 -0.22 -22.14 6.11
CA LEU A 86 1.10 -21.91 6.66
C LEU A 86 2.15 -22.07 5.55
N TYR A 87 3.08 -21.11 5.45
CA TYR A 87 4.20 -21.14 4.53
C TYR A 87 5.49 -20.88 5.31
N LYS A 88 6.43 -21.83 5.20
CA LYS A 88 7.70 -21.79 5.91
C LYS A 88 8.74 -21.02 5.10
N GLY A 89 9.43 -20.08 5.73
CA GLY A 89 10.59 -19.36 5.18
C GLY A 89 11.77 -20.30 4.91
N SER A 90 12.59 -19.96 3.92
CA SER A 90 13.80 -20.73 3.61
C SER A 90 14.74 -19.94 2.74
N ASN A 91 15.98 -20.41 2.59
CA ASN A 91 16.95 -19.83 1.65
C ASN A 91 16.52 -19.81 0.16
N ASN A 92 15.40 -20.44 -0.20
CA ASN A 92 14.80 -20.37 -1.54
C ASN A 92 13.46 -19.60 -1.54
N GLY A 93 13.17 -18.83 -0.50
CA GLY A 93 11.88 -18.20 -0.23
C GLY A 93 10.90 -19.16 0.44
N LEU A 94 9.61 -18.88 0.28
CA LEU A 94 8.53 -19.62 0.95
C LEU A 94 8.32 -21.05 0.42
N LEU A 95 8.09 -21.98 1.35
CA LEU A 95 7.73 -23.38 1.12
C LEU A 95 6.37 -23.68 1.76
N GLU A 96 5.60 -24.63 1.23
CA GLU A 96 4.34 -25.03 1.85
C GLU A 96 4.58 -25.67 3.23
N GLY A 97 3.99 -25.08 4.28
CA GLY A 97 4.11 -25.49 5.68
C GLY A 97 2.87 -26.20 6.23
N GLY A 98 1.82 -26.38 5.42
CA GLY A 98 0.58 -27.03 5.82
C GLY A 98 -0.52 -26.05 6.18
N SER A 99 -1.37 -26.40 7.14
CA SER A 99 -2.53 -25.57 7.49
C SER A 99 -3.19 -25.96 8.80
N ILE A 100 -3.88 -25.00 9.41
CA ILE A 100 -4.66 -25.15 10.65
C ILE A 100 -6.15 -25.03 10.31
N VAL A 101 -6.95 -26.03 10.68
CA VAL A 101 -8.41 -26.02 10.43
C VAL A 101 -9.18 -25.61 11.68
N GLY A 102 -10.18 -24.74 11.51
CA GLY A 102 -11.06 -24.24 12.57
C GLY A 102 -12.01 -25.29 13.18
N GLU A 103 -12.68 -24.90 14.26
CA GLU A 103 -13.49 -25.82 15.10
C GLU A 103 -14.81 -26.24 14.45
N LYS A 104 -15.70 -25.30 14.11
CA LYS A 104 -17.05 -25.56 13.59
C LYS A 104 -17.42 -24.60 12.46
N ALA A 105 -18.34 -25.04 11.60
CA ALA A 105 -18.94 -24.21 10.57
C ALA A 105 -19.56 -22.92 11.15
N ASN A 106 -19.35 -21.81 10.44
CA ASN A 106 -19.71 -20.44 10.82
C ASN A 106 -18.94 -19.83 11.99
N ASP A 107 -17.81 -20.41 12.41
CA ASP A 107 -16.94 -19.79 13.41
C ASP A 107 -16.02 -18.71 12.82
N TYR A 108 -15.76 -18.76 11.50
CA TYR A 108 -14.89 -17.83 10.76
C TYR A 108 -13.46 -17.81 11.32
N PHE A 109 -12.89 -18.98 11.61
CA PHE A 109 -11.49 -19.11 12.04
C PHE A 109 -10.51 -18.63 10.95
N GLY A 110 -9.53 -17.82 11.31
CA GLY A 110 -8.64 -17.16 10.34
C GLY A 110 -9.27 -15.91 9.75
N TYR A 111 -10.09 -15.20 10.54
CA TYR A 111 -10.64 -13.88 10.17
C TYR A 111 -9.65 -12.74 10.39
N VAL A 112 -8.70 -12.92 11.29
CA VAL A 112 -7.47 -12.14 11.44
C VAL A 112 -6.40 -13.15 11.85
N VAL A 113 -5.18 -12.94 11.38
CA VAL A 113 -3.98 -13.62 11.87
C VAL A 113 -2.98 -12.56 12.33
N THR A 114 -2.29 -12.82 13.44
CA THR A 114 -1.29 -11.91 14.00
C THR A 114 -0.13 -12.73 14.50
N ILE A 115 1.09 -12.27 14.22
CA ILE A 115 2.31 -12.97 14.60
C ILE A 115 3.18 -12.05 15.45
N GLY A 116 3.80 -12.62 16.48
CA GLY A 116 4.76 -11.96 17.35
C GLY A 116 5.03 -12.79 18.60
N ASP A 117 6.18 -12.62 19.22
CA ASP A 117 6.61 -13.36 20.41
C ASP A 117 5.85 -12.93 21.69
N LEU A 118 4.66 -13.48 21.92
CA LEU A 118 3.82 -13.13 23.08
C LEU A 118 4.38 -13.66 24.40
N ASN A 119 5.13 -14.77 24.33
CA ASN A 119 5.65 -15.45 25.50
C ASN A 119 7.13 -15.14 25.80
N ASN A 120 7.76 -14.26 25.01
CA ASN A 120 9.13 -13.75 25.14
C ASN A 120 10.18 -14.86 25.17
N ASP A 121 10.05 -15.89 24.32
CA ASP A 121 11.01 -16.98 24.16
C ASP A 121 11.92 -16.89 22.92
N GLU A 122 11.89 -15.74 22.24
CA GLU A 122 12.61 -15.42 21.01
C GLU A 122 12.11 -16.19 19.77
N ILE A 123 10.95 -16.85 19.85
CA ILE A 123 10.26 -17.47 18.71
C ILE A 123 8.88 -16.82 18.56
N ASP A 124 8.52 -16.43 17.35
CA ASP A 124 7.24 -15.76 17.15
C ASP A 124 6.05 -16.72 17.37
N ASP A 125 5.00 -16.21 18.02
CA ASP A 125 3.76 -16.92 18.27
C ASP A 125 2.68 -16.53 17.24
N LEU A 126 1.67 -17.39 17.05
CA LEU A 126 0.56 -17.16 16.13
C LEU A 126 -0.76 -16.98 16.88
N VAL A 127 -1.42 -15.84 16.68
CA VAL A 127 -2.80 -15.58 17.10
C VAL A 127 -3.74 -15.70 15.90
N ILE A 128 -4.83 -16.45 16.06
CA ILE A 128 -5.88 -16.61 15.05
C ILE A 128 -7.25 -16.29 15.62
N ASP A 129 -7.95 -15.40 14.93
CA ASP A 129 -9.27 -14.94 15.36
C ASP A 129 -10.37 -15.79 14.72
N ALA A 130 -11.40 -16.08 15.52
CA ALA A 130 -12.64 -16.72 15.09
C ALA A 130 -13.83 -15.89 15.57
N VAL A 131 -14.12 -14.84 14.80
CA VAL A 131 -15.05 -13.75 15.16
C VAL A 131 -16.47 -14.21 15.54
N TYR A 132 -16.91 -15.36 15.03
CA TYR A 132 -18.24 -15.90 15.34
C TYR A 132 -18.22 -17.11 16.29
N ALA A 133 -17.03 -17.51 16.76
CA ALA A 133 -16.88 -18.60 17.71
C ALA A 133 -17.10 -18.18 19.17
N PRO A 134 -17.53 -19.11 20.02
CA PRO A 134 -18.45 -20.18 19.66
C PRO A 134 -19.72 -19.59 19.01
N SER A 135 -20.51 -20.42 18.32
CA SER A 135 -21.65 -20.04 17.45
C SER A 135 -22.75 -19.13 18.06
N SER A 136 -22.63 -18.72 19.33
CA SER A 136 -23.26 -17.54 19.91
C SER A 136 -22.73 -16.19 19.38
N GLY A 137 -21.65 -16.17 18.60
CA GLY A 137 -21.07 -14.95 18.03
C GLY A 137 -20.41 -14.04 19.06
N THR A 138 -19.91 -14.60 20.16
CA THR A 138 -19.11 -13.88 21.16
C THR A 138 -17.79 -13.40 20.55
N GLY A 139 -17.18 -14.25 19.72
CA GLY A 139 -15.80 -14.10 19.25
C GLY A 139 -14.81 -14.82 20.18
N ARG A 140 -13.70 -15.30 19.60
CA ARG A 140 -12.64 -16.06 20.27
C ARG A 140 -11.31 -15.89 19.55
N LEU A 141 -10.23 -15.86 20.32
CA LEU A 141 -8.86 -15.96 19.82
C LEU A 141 -8.25 -17.32 20.19
N TYR A 142 -7.41 -17.84 19.31
CA TYR A 142 -6.58 -19.02 19.51
C TYR A 142 -5.12 -18.61 19.39
N VAL A 143 -4.31 -18.87 20.42
CA VAL A 143 -2.88 -18.60 20.44
C VAL A 143 -2.12 -19.93 20.33
N PHE A 144 -1.13 -19.98 19.44
CA PHE A 144 -0.25 -21.11 19.22
C PHE A 144 1.18 -20.63 19.42
N PHE A 145 1.89 -21.22 20.36
CA PHE A 145 3.26 -20.81 20.61
C PHE A 145 4.22 -21.34 19.54
N GLY A 146 5.15 -20.47 19.15
CA GLY A 146 6.25 -20.78 18.27
C GLY A 146 7.10 -21.93 18.83
N LYS A 147 7.61 -22.79 17.94
CA LYS A 147 8.50 -23.90 18.32
C LYS A 147 9.17 -24.55 17.12
N SER A 148 10.34 -25.16 17.36
CA SER A 148 11.14 -25.80 16.30
C SER A 148 10.43 -26.85 15.44
N ASP A 149 9.33 -27.43 15.91
CA ASP A 149 8.50 -28.39 15.18
C ASP A 149 7.07 -27.88 14.94
N PHE A 150 6.89 -26.55 14.84
CA PHE A 150 5.59 -25.89 14.69
C PHE A 150 4.80 -26.45 13.50
N PHE A 151 5.40 -26.46 12.31
CA PHE A 151 4.74 -26.94 11.08
C PHE A 151 4.43 -28.44 11.09
N GLU A 152 5.12 -29.24 11.90
CA GLU A 152 4.88 -30.67 12.06
C GLU A 152 3.80 -30.99 13.10
N THR A 153 3.60 -30.11 14.09
CA THR A 153 2.77 -30.39 15.26
C THR A 153 1.47 -29.60 15.32
N ILE A 154 1.40 -28.42 14.73
CA ILE A 154 0.21 -27.56 14.74
C ILE A 154 -0.59 -27.77 13.45
N THR A 155 -1.72 -28.46 13.55
CA THR A 155 -2.55 -28.82 12.37
C THR A 155 -4.05 -28.56 12.56
N SER A 156 -4.49 -28.26 13.78
CA SER A 156 -5.89 -28.02 14.10
C SER A 156 -6.04 -26.97 15.21
N TYR A 157 -7.20 -26.31 15.27
CA TYR A 157 -7.56 -25.40 16.36
C TYR A 157 -7.34 -25.98 17.76
N SER A 158 -7.42 -27.31 17.92
CA SER A 158 -7.25 -27.99 19.21
C SER A 158 -5.81 -28.04 19.71
N ASP A 159 -4.85 -27.69 18.84
CA ASP A 159 -3.43 -27.62 19.18
C ASP A 159 -3.06 -26.25 19.77
N ALA A 160 -4.02 -25.32 19.89
CA ALA A 160 -3.81 -24.02 20.51
C ALA A 160 -3.40 -24.16 21.98
N ASP A 161 -2.39 -23.40 22.38
CA ASP A 161 -1.87 -23.35 23.74
C ASP A 161 -2.81 -22.52 24.63
N ILE A 162 -3.33 -21.40 24.10
CA ILE A 162 -4.27 -20.53 24.80
C ILE A 162 -5.51 -20.26 23.95
N ILE A 163 -6.66 -20.30 24.59
CA ILE A 163 -7.93 -19.82 24.04
C ILE A 163 -8.40 -18.64 24.87
N ILE A 164 -8.73 -17.53 24.20
CA ILE A 164 -9.29 -16.32 24.83
C ILE A 164 -10.74 -16.19 24.41
N ASP A 165 -11.66 -16.31 25.36
CA ASP A 165 -13.10 -16.17 25.14
C ASP A 165 -13.61 -14.78 25.58
N ALA A 166 -14.60 -14.25 24.85
CA ALA A 166 -15.23 -12.97 25.21
C ALA A 166 -16.43 -13.08 26.16
N GLU A 167 -16.76 -11.96 26.79
CA GLU A 167 -17.80 -11.86 27.82
C GLU A 167 -19.24 -11.72 27.29
N GLN A 168 -19.41 -11.23 26.06
CA GLN A 168 -20.73 -10.83 25.55
C GLN A 168 -21.05 -11.46 24.18
N ALA A 169 -22.19 -12.17 24.10
CA ALA A 169 -22.70 -12.71 22.85
C ALA A 169 -23.01 -11.61 21.83
N GLY A 170 -22.61 -11.83 20.58
CA GLY A 170 -22.75 -10.87 19.49
C GLY A 170 -21.72 -9.74 19.50
N SER A 171 -20.77 -9.73 20.43
CA SER A 171 -19.75 -8.67 20.52
C SER A 171 -18.65 -8.76 19.46
N ARG A 172 -18.49 -9.93 18.83
CA ARG A 172 -17.51 -10.17 17.75
C ARG A 172 -16.07 -9.87 18.17
N PHE A 173 -15.67 -10.42 19.31
CA PHE A 173 -14.28 -10.37 19.78
C PHE A 173 -13.31 -11.06 18.81
N GLY A 174 -12.17 -10.43 18.54
CA GLY A 174 -11.29 -10.79 17.42
C GLY A 174 -11.89 -10.50 16.04
N GLY A 175 -13.05 -9.84 15.98
CA GLY A 175 -13.67 -9.41 14.73
C GLY A 175 -13.12 -8.09 14.21
N THR A 176 -11.90 -7.76 14.60
CA THR A 176 -11.19 -6.55 14.17
C THR A 176 -10.65 -6.75 12.75
N ASP A 177 -10.21 -5.68 12.10
CA ASP A 177 -9.41 -5.77 10.88
C ASP A 177 -7.91 -6.03 11.21
N GLN A 178 -7.47 -5.75 12.44
CA GLN A 178 -6.08 -5.95 12.91
C GLN A 178 -5.98 -5.99 14.44
N ASN A 179 -5.22 -6.96 14.97
CA ASN A 179 -4.73 -6.97 16.35
C ASN A 179 -3.32 -6.36 16.40
N ALA A 180 -2.89 -5.93 17.59
CA ALA A 180 -1.55 -5.41 17.79
C ALA A 180 -0.81 -6.17 18.90
N ILE A 181 0.50 -6.33 18.71
CA ILE A 181 1.43 -6.85 19.71
C ILE A 181 2.49 -5.76 19.96
N GLY A 182 2.73 -5.42 21.21
CA GLY A 182 3.70 -4.39 21.62
C GLY A 182 3.77 -4.27 23.15
N ASP A 183 4.82 -3.66 23.68
CA ASP A 183 4.99 -3.46 25.13
C ASP A 183 4.40 -2.10 25.56
N PHE A 184 3.09 -2.08 25.87
CA PHE A 184 2.38 -0.84 26.19
C PHE A 184 2.60 -0.40 27.64
N ASN A 185 2.93 -1.35 28.52
CA ASN A 185 3.11 -1.11 29.95
C ASN A 185 4.60 -0.96 30.37
N ASN A 186 5.52 -1.07 29.41
CA ASN A 186 6.97 -0.95 29.56
C ASN A 186 7.56 -1.94 30.58
N ASP A 187 7.06 -3.19 30.61
CA ASP A 187 7.56 -4.24 31.48
C ASP A 187 8.57 -5.20 30.81
N GLY A 188 8.80 -5.02 29.51
CA GLY A 188 9.70 -5.81 28.68
C GLY A 188 9.10 -7.10 28.13
N TRP A 189 7.78 -7.29 28.26
CA TRP A 189 7.04 -8.39 27.67
C TRP A 189 6.03 -7.85 26.66
N PRO A 190 5.88 -8.49 25.48
CA PRO A 190 4.87 -8.06 24.53
C PRO A 190 3.44 -8.32 25.05
N ASP A 191 2.60 -7.30 24.93
CA ASP A 191 1.18 -7.33 25.25
C ASP A 191 0.35 -7.59 23.99
N LEU A 192 -0.86 -8.16 24.16
CA LEU A 192 -1.80 -8.38 23.05
C LEU A 192 -2.99 -7.43 23.14
N ALA A 193 -3.19 -6.60 22.11
CA ALA A 193 -4.38 -5.76 21.95
C ALA A 193 -5.34 -6.32 20.88
N THR A 194 -6.61 -6.46 21.25
CA THR A 194 -7.68 -6.94 20.35
C THR A 194 -9.02 -6.29 20.68
N GLY A 195 -10.00 -6.39 19.79
CA GLY A 195 -11.27 -5.68 19.87
C GLY A 195 -12.50 -6.56 19.76
N ALA A 196 -13.60 -6.05 20.30
CA ALA A 196 -14.96 -6.52 20.11
C ALA A 196 -15.81 -5.33 19.65
N TYR A 197 -15.66 -4.93 18.38
CA TYR A 197 -16.28 -3.73 17.79
C TYR A 197 -17.82 -3.68 17.91
N ARG A 198 -18.49 -4.82 18.15
CA ARG A 198 -19.96 -4.87 18.40
C ARG A 198 -20.36 -5.01 19.86
N TYR A 199 -19.42 -4.83 20.78
CA TYR A 199 -19.73 -4.83 22.21
C TYR A 199 -20.77 -3.76 22.56
N ASN A 200 -21.74 -4.13 23.41
CA ASN A 200 -22.83 -3.29 23.85
C ASN A 200 -22.70 -2.96 25.34
N PRO A 201 -22.10 -1.81 25.71
CA PRO A 201 -22.07 -1.35 27.09
C PRO A 201 -23.45 -0.83 27.51
N GLY A 202 -24.20 -1.69 28.20
CA GLY A 202 -25.56 -1.38 28.65
C GLY A 202 -26.54 -1.28 27.49
N VAL A 203 -27.05 -0.07 27.22
CA VAL A 203 -28.04 0.19 26.15
C VAL A 203 -27.43 0.79 24.88
N LYS A 204 -26.11 0.98 24.85
CA LYS A 204 -25.39 1.60 23.73
C LYS A 204 -25.05 0.51 22.71
N ALA A 205 -25.89 0.38 21.68
CA ALA A 205 -25.70 -0.65 20.66
C ALA A 205 -24.40 -0.41 19.89
N ASN A 206 -23.60 -1.45 19.66
CA ASN A 206 -22.35 -1.44 18.89
C ASN A 206 -21.40 -0.29 19.28
N ALA A 207 -21.24 -0.02 20.57
CA ALA A 207 -20.28 1.00 21.00
C ALA A 207 -18.83 0.51 20.83
N GLY A 208 -18.62 -0.80 20.86
CA GLY A 208 -17.30 -1.41 20.74
C GLY A 208 -16.52 -1.39 22.06
N LYS A 209 -15.50 -2.24 22.11
CA LYS A 209 -14.57 -2.35 23.25
C LYS A 209 -13.26 -2.98 22.81
N THR A 210 -12.15 -2.35 23.18
CA THR A 210 -10.79 -2.86 23.05
C THR A 210 -10.35 -3.51 24.36
N TYR A 211 -9.58 -4.59 24.28
CA TYR A 211 -9.01 -5.36 25.38
C TYR A 211 -7.52 -5.53 25.15
N ILE A 212 -6.74 -5.31 26.20
CA ILE A 212 -5.30 -5.52 26.22
C ILE A 212 -5.05 -6.56 27.30
N PHE A 213 -4.27 -7.58 26.95
CA PHE A 213 -3.77 -8.59 27.88
C PHE A 213 -2.28 -8.36 28.00
N PHE A 214 -1.81 -8.06 29.20
CA PHE A 214 -0.39 -7.84 29.40
C PHE A 214 0.39 -9.14 29.30
N GLY A 215 1.59 -9.04 28.73
CA GLY A 215 2.57 -10.10 28.77
C GLY A 215 3.08 -10.35 30.19
N GLY A 216 4.01 -11.29 30.32
CA GLY A 216 4.70 -11.53 31.59
C GLY A 216 4.91 -12.99 31.96
N GLU A 217 5.72 -13.19 33.00
CA GLU A 217 5.96 -14.49 33.59
C GLU A 217 4.61 -15.06 34.12
N HIS A 218 4.07 -16.05 33.41
CA HIS A 218 2.76 -16.72 33.63
C HIS A 218 1.51 -16.01 33.07
N ALA A 219 1.63 -14.98 32.24
CA ALA A 219 0.47 -14.36 31.58
C ALA A 219 -0.31 -15.36 30.72
N TRP A 220 0.40 -16.35 30.16
CA TRP A 220 -0.13 -17.31 29.20
C TRP A 220 -0.11 -18.77 29.71
N ASP A 221 -0.27 -18.99 31.02
CA ASP A 221 -0.29 -20.34 31.61
C ASP A 221 -1.65 -21.06 31.48
N SER A 222 -2.71 -20.35 31.10
CA SER A 222 -4.05 -20.90 30.96
C SER A 222 -4.96 -20.07 30.06
N ASN A 223 -6.02 -20.68 29.55
CA ASN A 223 -7.09 -20.00 28.82
C ASN A 223 -7.64 -18.79 29.58
N LEU A 224 -7.96 -17.73 28.84
CA LEU A 224 -8.36 -16.43 29.38
C LEU A 224 -9.83 -16.11 29.04
N ASN A 225 -10.43 -15.25 29.84
CA ASN A 225 -11.70 -14.60 29.55
C ASN A 225 -11.52 -13.08 29.47
N ALA A 226 -11.81 -12.48 28.32
CA ALA A 226 -11.63 -11.05 28.09
C ALA A 226 -12.39 -10.14 29.07
N GLY A 227 -13.50 -10.63 29.67
CA GLY A 227 -14.26 -9.87 30.65
C GLY A 227 -13.65 -9.82 32.05
N THR A 228 -12.78 -10.77 32.39
CA THR A 228 -12.19 -10.88 33.74
C THR A 228 -10.68 -10.72 33.76
N ASP A 229 -10.01 -11.04 32.66
CA ASP A 229 -8.56 -11.23 32.61
C ASP A 229 -7.86 -10.18 31.75
N ALA A 230 -8.59 -9.29 31.06
CA ALA A 230 -7.97 -8.15 30.38
C ALA A 230 -7.49 -7.09 31.38
N ASP A 231 -6.25 -6.64 31.22
CA ASP A 231 -5.56 -5.72 32.15
C ASP A 231 -5.88 -4.24 31.86
N PHE A 232 -6.11 -3.93 30.59
CA PHE A 232 -6.54 -2.61 30.14
C PHE A 232 -7.69 -2.74 29.13
N THR A 233 -8.66 -1.83 29.20
CA THR A 233 -9.76 -1.80 28.22
C THR A 233 -10.11 -0.38 27.80
N VAL A 234 -10.53 -0.21 26.55
CA VAL A 234 -11.13 1.03 26.05
C VAL A 234 -12.56 0.73 25.64
N THR A 235 -13.55 1.26 26.36
CA THR A 235 -14.96 0.95 26.11
C THR A 235 -15.67 2.13 25.46
N GLY A 236 -16.30 1.91 24.30
CA GLY A 236 -17.08 2.94 23.64
C GLY A 236 -18.25 3.42 24.50
N ASP A 237 -18.47 4.74 24.53
CA ASP A 237 -19.54 5.36 25.30
C ASP A 237 -20.64 6.00 24.45
N VAL A 238 -20.60 5.79 23.13
CA VAL A 238 -21.60 6.21 22.16
C VAL A 238 -22.10 5.00 21.36
N ALA A 239 -23.39 4.98 21.01
CA ALA A 239 -23.93 3.89 20.19
C ALA A 239 -23.42 4.01 18.74
N ASN A 240 -23.07 2.87 18.12
CA ASN A 240 -22.47 2.77 16.78
C ASN A 240 -21.12 3.48 16.66
N TYR A 241 -20.34 3.53 17.75
CA TYR A 241 -18.97 4.03 17.71
C TYR A 241 -17.98 2.94 17.26
N TYR A 242 -18.33 1.65 17.38
CA TYR A 242 -17.50 0.54 16.93
C TYR A 242 -16.01 0.66 17.33
N VAL A 243 -15.76 1.02 18.60
CA VAL A 243 -14.41 1.13 19.15
C VAL A 243 -13.67 -0.20 19.06
N GLY A 244 -12.39 -0.13 18.67
CA GLY A 244 -11.54 -1.31 18.51
C GLY A 244 -11.84 -2.09 17.24
N ASP A 245 -12.08 -1.39 16.13
CA ASP A 245 -12.23 -2.01 14.82
C ASP A 245 -10.88 -2.49 14.30
N ALA A 246 -9.78 -1.81 14.62
CA ALA A 246 -8.40 -2.27 14.39
C ALA A 246 -7.44 -1.65 15.43
N HIS A 247 -6.27 -2.26 15.59
CA HIS A 247 -5.24 -1.86 16.53
C HIS A 247 -3.86 -1.85 15.85
N VAL A 248 -3.03 -0.88 16.22
CA VAL A 248 -1.62 -0.81 15.83
C VAL A 248 -0.79 -0.50 17.08
N ALA A 249 0.36 -1.14 17.20
CA ALA A 249 1.37 -0.82 18.20
C ALA A 249 2.50 -0.02 17.54
N GLY A 250 3.05 0.95 18.26
CA GLY A 250 4.26 1.65 17.87
C GLY A 250 4.43 2.93 18.65
N ASP A 251 5.67 3.37 18.79
CA ASP A 251 6.03 4.57 19.55
C ASP A 251 5.71 5.85 18.75
N VAL A 252 4.49 6.39 18.90
CA VAL A 252 4.02 7.59 18.19
C VAL A 252 4.66 8.84 18.78
N ASN A 253 4.88 8.83 20.10
CA ASN A 253 5.36 9.99 20.83
C ASN A 253 6.91 10.08 20.89
N ASN A 254 7.61 9.04 20.43
CA ASN A 254 9.05 8.88 20.38
C ASN A 254 9.73 8.84 21.77
N ASP A 255 9.11 8.20 22.77
CA ASP A 255 9.68 8.00 24.11
C ASP A 255 10.34 6.63 24.34
N GLY A 256 10.28 5.75 23.34
CA GLY A 256 10.85 4.41 23.35
C GLY A 256 9.92 3.33 23.91
N ILE A 257 8.65 3.64 24.17
CA ILE A 257 7.62 2.69 24.63
C ILE A 257 6.58 2.56 23.52
N ASP A 258 6.07 1.35 23.28
CA ASP A 258 5.01 1.17 22.30
C ASP A 258 3.73 1.87 22.76
N ASP A 259 3.15 2.71 21.90
CA ASP A 259 1.84 3.31 22.13
C ASP A 259 0.74 2.44 21.51
N LEU A 260 -0.46 2.49 22.09
CA LEU A 260 -1.63 1.81 21.55
C LEU A 260 -2.42 2.77 20.64
N VAL A 261 -2.52 2.42 19.36
CA VAL A 261 -3.35 3.11 18.38
C VAL A 261 -4.62 2.31 18.13
N ILE A 262 -5.78 2.93 18.33
CA ILE A 262 -7.10 2.32 18.15
C ILE A 262 -7.85 3.03 17.03
N LEU A 263 -8.27 2.26 16.04
CA LEU A 263 -9.09 2.73 14.93
C LEU A 263 -10.56 2.52 15.30
N ASN A 264 -11.35 3.59 15.29
CA ASN A 264 -12.78 3.54 15.60
C ASN A 264 -13.62 3.93 14.39
N TRP A 265 -14.67 3.15 14.12
CA TRP A 265 -15.58 3.42 13.01
C TRP A 265 -16.84 4.15 13.48
N ARG A 266 -16.93 5.46 13.23
CA ARG A 266 -18.05 6.30 13.70
C ARG A 266 -19.28 6.19 12.81
N GLY A 267 -20.04 5.12 13.01
CA GLY A 267 -21.36 4.93 12.41
C GLY A 267 -22.39 6.00 12.83
N ASP A 268 -22.12 6.76 13.88
CA ASP A 268 -22.92 7.92 14.30
C ASP A 268 -22.65 9.21 13.48
N LEU A 269 -21.57 9.28 12.71
CA LEU A 269 -21.11 10.48 11.99
C LEU A 269 -20.92 10.25 10.48
N SER A 270 -21.91 9.69 9.78
CA SER A 270 -21.82 9.44 8.32
C SER A 270 -20.65 8.52 7.91
N TYR A 271 -20.22 7.62 8.80
CA TYR A 271 -19.15 6.63 8.56
C TYR A 271 -17.74 7.22 8.37
N CYS A 272 -17.44 8.38 8.96
CA CYS A 272 -16.05 8.76 9.21
C CYS A 272 -15.46 7.87 10.32
N GLY A 273 -14.14 7.71 10.36
CA GLY A 273 -13.46 7.10 11.50
C GLY A 273 -12.65 8.13 12.28
N ASP A 274 -12.20 7.75 13.48
CA ASP A 274 -11.16 8.47 14.20
C ASP A 274 -10.11 7.49 14.73
N VAL A 275 -8.90 8.02 14.91
CA VAL A 275 -7.76 7.29 15.45
C VAL A 275 -7.50 7.81 16.86
N ALA A 276 -7.66 6.95 17.87
CA ALA A 276 -7.42 7.27 19.26
C ALA A 276 -6.10 6.63 19.72
N ILE A 277 -5.18 7.43 20.25
CA ILE A 277 -3.83 7.00 20.62
C ILE A 277 -3.66 7.15 22.13
N PHE A 278 -3.30 6.05 22.78
CA PHE A 278 -2.98 5.99 24.21
C PHE A 278 -1.49 5.76 24.35
N TYR A 279 -0.79 6.68 25.01
CA TYR A 279 0.64 6.58 25.14
C TYR A 279 1.05 5.48 26.13
N GLY A 280 2.00 4.66 25.71
CA GLY A 280 2.59 3.61 26.52
C GLY A 280 3.28 4.20 27.75
N SER A 281 3.25 3.48 28.88
CA SER A 281 3.98 3.89 30.09
C SER A 281 3.99 2.78 31.15
N ASP A 282 4.91 2.88 32.11
CA ASP A 282 4.91 2.10 33.37
C ASP A 282 3.56 2.13 34.13
N SER A 283 2.67 3.07 33.79
CA SER A 283 1.36 3.27 34.43
C SER A 283 0.17 2.91 33.55
N PHE A 284 0.42 2.37 32.35
CA PHE A 284 -0.61 1.95 31.40
C PHE A 284 -1.50 0.90 32.05
N SER A 285 -2.73 1.27 32.45
CA SER A 285 -3.61 0.39 33.23
C SER A 285 -5.04 0.91 33.31
N GLY A 286 -5.98 -0.02 33.56
CA GLY A 286 -7.35 0.28 33.91
C GLY A 286 -8.32 0.36 32.74
N ASN A 287 -9.48 0.97 32.98
CA ASN A 287 -10.57 1.06 32.01
C ASN A 287 -10.72 2.51 31.55
N LYS A 288 -10.63 2.73 30.24
CA LYS A 288 -10.69 4.05 29.60
C LYS A 288 -11.89 4.18 28.67
N LEU A 289 -12.19 5.43 28.33
CA LEU A 289 -13.03 5.80 27.20
C LEU A 289 -12.15 6.29 26.03
N PRO A 290 -12.63 6.21 24.78
CA PRO A 290 -11.88 6.76 23.63
C PRO A 290 -11.56 8.26 23.79
N SER A 291 -12.46 9.02 24.44
CA SER A 291 -12.25 10.44 24.72
C SER A 291 -11.16 10.75 25.76
N GLU A 292 -10.61 9.72 26.41
CA GLU A 292 -9.49 9.82 27.35
C GLU A 292 -8.15 9.47 26.71
N ALA A 293 -8.10 9.26 25.39
CA ALA A 293 -6.87 9.10 24.63
C ALA A 293 -5.99 10.35 24.74
N ASP A 294 -4.68 10.15 24.69
CA ASP A 294 -3.69 11.23 24.77
C ASP A 294 -3.68 12.08 23.49
N LEU A 295 -3.96 11.44 22.34
CA LEU A 295 -4.19 12.10 21.06
C LEU A 295 -5.34 11.44 20.31
N ILE A 296 -6.19 12.26 19.69
CA ILE A 296 -7.25 11.81 18.78
C ILE A 296 -7.06 12.52 17.44
N VAL A 297 -6.98 11.73 16.36
CA VAL A 297 -6.97 12.23 14.98
C VAL A 297 -8.33 11.96 14.36
N SER A 298 -9.12 13.02 14.18
CA SER A 298 -10.47 12.89 13.62
C SER A 298 -10.48 12.97 12.10
N GLY A 299 -11.13 12.00 11.46
CA GLY A 299 -11.49 12.09 10.05
C GLY A 299 -12.72 12.96 9.77
N ASP A 300 -13.42 13.43 10.80
CA ASP A 300 -14.69 14.18 10.64
C ASP A 300 -14.48 15.53 9.94
N ASP A 301 -15.16 15.73 8.81
CA ASP A 301 -15.23 17.02 8.13
C ASP A 301 -16.66 17.33 7.65
N PRO A 302 -17.19 18.54 7.89
CA PRO A 302 -18.53 18.90 7.42
C PRO A 302 -18.62 19.23 5.91
N ASN A 303 -17.49 19.39 5.21
CA ASN A 303 -17.35 19.81 3.82
C ASN A 303 -16.69 18.74 2.92
N ILE A 304 -15.98 17.79 3.51
CA ILE A 304 -15.36 16.63 2.86
C ILE A 304 -15.99 15.37 3.44
N ILE A 305 -16.22 14.37 2.62
CA ILE A 305 -16.71 13.09 3.12
C ILE A 305 -15.50 12.15 3.15
N ASN A 306 -14.82 12.12 4.30
CA ASN A 306 -13.72 11.20 4.61
C ASN A 306 -14.28 9.87 5.13
N GLU A 307 -15.12 9.23 4.31
CA GLU A 307 -15.62 7.89 4.61
C GLU A 307 -14.40 6.96 4.81
N ASN A 308 -14.42 6.14 5.87
CA ASN A 308 -13.36 5.16 6.19
C ASN A 308 -11.96 5.75 6.50
N PHE A 309 -11.85 6.93 7.09
CA PHE A 309 -10.59 7.41 7.68
C PHE A 309 -10.15 6.48 8.82
N GLY A 310 -8.97 5.88 8.73
CA GLY A 310 -8.48 4.90 9.71
C GLY A 310 -9.42 3.69 9.82
N ARG A 311 -9.57 2.91 8.75
CA ARG A 311 -10.39 1.69 8.68
C ARG A 311 -9.71 0.67 7.76
N ASN A 312 -9.81 -0.63 8.05
CA ASN A 312 -8.95 -1.68 7.51
C ASN A 312 -7.50 -1.52 8.02
N GLN A 313 -6.55 -2.22 7.41
CA GLN A 313 -5.10 -2.21 7.76
C GLN A 313 -4.38 -0.94 7.27
N ASN A 314 -5.05 0.21 7.28
CA ASN A 314 -4.54 1.44 6.67
C ASN A 314 -3.98 2.45 7.67
N VAL A 315 -3.46 1.98 8.81
CA VAL A 315 -2.70 2.81 9.74
C VAL A 315 -1.37 2.12 10.02
N LEU A 316 -0.27 2.86 9.98
CA LEU A 316 1.04 2.39 10.42
C LEU A 316 1.82 3.49 11.11
N ILE A 317 2.78 3.07 11.93
CA ILE A 317 3.73 3.93 12.64
C ILE A 317 5.13 3.57 12.14
N ALA A 318 5.83 4.51 11.51
CA ALA A 318 7.18 4.30 11.02
C ALA A 318 7.86 5.64 10.68
N ASP A 319 9.19 5.71 10.81
CA ASP A 319 10.00 6.82 10.29
C ASP A 319 10.12 6.74 8.76
N ILE A 320 9.18 7.35 8.03
CA ILE A 320 9.13 7.30 6.56
C ILE A 320 9.85 8.48 5.89
N ASP A 321 10.35 9.46 6.64
CA ASP A 321 11.12 10.59 6.09
C ASP A 321 12.62 10.59 6.48
N GLY A 322 13.02 9.57 7.24
CA GLY A 322 14.38 9.25 7.63
C GLY A 322 14.96 10.25 8.63
N ASP A 323 14.13 10.81 9.52
CA ASP A 323 14.55 11.75 10.56
C ASP A 323 14.75 11.10 11.96
N ASN A 324 14.51 9.79 12.07
CA ASN A 324 14.53 8.96 13.27
C ASN A 324 13.40 9.26 14.26
N LEU A 325 12.33 9.89 13.81
CA LEU A 325 11.07 9.98 14.54
C LEU A 325 10.02 9.18 13.79
N ASN A 326 9.25 8.38 14.52
CA ASN A 326 8.12 7.70 13.94
C ASN A 326 7.06 8.69 13.48
N ASP A 327 6.55 8.48 12.27
CA ASP A 327 5.44 9.19 11.67
C ASP A 327 4.16 8.38 11.85
N LEU A 328 3.02 9.07 11.95
CA LEU A 328 1.69 8.45 11.89
C LEU A 328 1.15 8.56 10.46
N ILE A 329 0.85 7.42 9.83
CA ILE A 329 0.29 7.36 8.49
C ILE A 329 -1.12 6.77 8.59
N VAL A 330 -2.12 7.46 8.01
CA VAL A 330 -3.53 7.06 8.06
C VAL A 330 -4.17 7.12 6.68
N GLY A 331 -4.73 6.01 6.22
CA GLY A 331 -5.51 5.93 4.99
C GLY A 331 -6.96 6.35 5.19
N ALA A 332 -7.58 6.81 4.10
CA ALA A 332 -9.01 7.12 4.03
C ALA A 332 -9.55 6.71 2.67
N THR A 333 -9.99 5.47 2.54
CA THR A 333 -10.39 4.87 1.25
C THR A 333 -11.57 5.57 0.59
N GLY A 334 -12.46 6.15 1.40
CA GLY A 334 -13.63 6.90 0.94
C GLY A 334 -13.36 8.39 0.74
N TYR A 335 -12.10 8.85 0.80
CA TYR A 335 -11.77 10.26 0.55
C TYR A 335 -12.24 10.72 -0.84
N ARG A 336 -12.94 11.85 -0.88
CA ARG A 336 -13.36 12.53 -2.11
C ARG A 336 -13.36 14.04 -1.92
N LEU A 337 -12.99 14.79 -2.96
CA LEU A 337 -13.00 16.25 -2.87
C LEU A 337 -14.43 16.79 -2.82
N SER A 338 -14.60 17.98 -2.24
CA SER A 338 -15.92 18.61 -2.10
C SER A 338 -16.58 18.83 -3.47
N GLY A 339 -17.79 18.31 -3.65
CA GLY A 339 -18.55 18.39 -4.89
C GLY A 339 -18.26 17.26 -5.89
N GLU A 340 -17.35 16.34 -5.58
CA GLU A 340 -17.11 15.13 -6.36
C GLU A 340 -17.98 13.96 -5.90
N THR A 341 -18.27 13.04 -6.82
CA THR A 341 -19.02 11.80 -6.53
C THR A 341 -18.13 10.56 -6.52
N ILE A 342 -16.83 10.71 -6.78
CA ILE A 342 -15.90 9.61 -7.00
C ILE A 342 -14.97 9.48 -5.78
N TYR A 343 -14.90 8.26 -5.25
CA TYR A 343 -14.01 7.88 -4.15
C TYR A 343 -12.58 7.71 -4.65
N ARG A 344 -11.75 8.73 -4.46
CA ARG A 344 -10.33 8.70 -4.83
C ARG A 344 -9.51 7.93 -3.81
N GLY A 345 -9.90 7.97 -2.54
CA GLY A 345 -9.03 7.56 -1.46
C GLY A 345 -7.86 8.53 -1.24
N ALA A 346 -7.32 8.53 -0.03
CA ALA A 346 -6.16 9.34 0.34
C ALA A 346 -5.34 8.66 1.44
N THR A 347 -4.08 9.07 1.55
CA THR A 347 -3.19 8.76 2.67
C THR A 347 -2.75 10.07 3.31
N PHE A 348 -2.97 10.20 4.61
CA PHE A 348 -2.60 11.33 5.45
C PHE A 348 -1.36 10.97 6.25
N ILE A 349 -0.31 11.77 6.12
CA ILE A 349 0.97 11.56 6.81
C ILE A 349 1.16 12.69 7.81
N PHE A 350 1.27 12.33 9.08
CA PHE A 350 1.56 13.22 10.18
C PHE A 350 3.00 12.96 10.63
N LEU A 351 3.92 13.73 10.05
CA LEU A 351 5.34 13.58 10.35
C LEU A 351 5.61 13.75 11.85
N GLY A 352 6.49 12.88 12.34
CA GLY A 352 7.09 12.86 13.66
C GLY A 352 7.58 14.24 14.05
N SER A 353 7.38 14.57 15.31
CA SER A 353 8.02 15.74 15.91
C SER A 353 8.25 15.46 17.37
N SER A 354 9.41 15.88 17.88
CA SER A 354 9.72 15.97 19.31
C SER A 354 8.70 16.77 20.15
N THR A 355 7.68 17.37 19.51
CA THR A 355 6.61 18.16 20.13
C THR A 355 5.21 17.72 19.71
N TYR A 356 4.96 16.45 19.35
CA TYR A 356 3.60 15.95 19.01
C TYR A 356 2.53 16.45 20.02
N GLN A 357 2.93 16.59 21.29
CA GLN A 357 2.13 17.08 22.42
C GLN A 357 1.66 18.55 22.35
N ASP A 358 2.21 19.38 21.46
CA ASP A 358 1.85 20.80 21.35
C ASP A 358 0.65 21.08 20.41
N GLN A 359 0.14 20.06 19.70
CA GLN A 359 -1.01 20.22 18.78
C GLN A 359 -2.39 20.10 19.44
N GLY A 360 -2.43 19.71 20.72
CA GLY A 360 -3.66 19.49 21.48
C GLY A 360 -4.15 18.04 21.43
N THR A 361 -5.00 17.66 22.38
CA THR A 361 -5.53 16.28 22.55
C THR A 361 -6.40 15.81 21.37
N VAL A 362 -6.91 16.72 20.55
CA VAL A 362 -7.71 16.39 19.36
C VAL A 362 -7.24 17.25 18.19
N ILE A 363 -6.77 16.57 17.14
CA ILE A 363 -6.44 17.14 15.84
C ILE A 363 -7.37 16.54 14.78
N ASP A 364 -7.43 17.16 13.59
CA ASP A 364 -8.17 16.60 12.46
C ASP A 364 -7.22 16.25 11.30
N TYR A 365 -7.77 15.57 10.29
CA TYR A 365 -7.02 15.19 9.09
C TYR A 365 -6.31 16.36 8.39
N SER A 366 -6.74 17.62 8.58
CA SER A 366 -6.10 18.80 7.99
C SER A 366 -4.78 19.20 8.66
N ASN A 367 -4.48 18.63 9.84
CA ASN A 367 -3.18 18.73 10.49
C ASN A 367 -2.11 17.85 9.83
N ALA A 368 -2.48 16.96 8.89
CA ALA A 368 -1.53 16.14 8.16
C ALA A 368 -0.47 17.01 7.46
N THR A 369 0.79 16.64 7.59
CA THR A 369 1.91 17.35 6.94
C THR A 369 1.88 17.10 5.43
N ILE A 370 1.50 15.88 5.02
CA ILE A 370 1.34 15.48 3.62
C ILE A 370 -0.01 14.78 3.46
N THR A 371 -0.72 15.08 2.38
CA THR A 371 -1.90 14.32 1.95
C THR A 371 -1.67 13.83 0.53
N LEU A 372 -1.52 12.52 0.37
CA LEU A 372 -1.40 11.85 -0.93
C LEU A 372 -2.80 11.40 -1.39
N PHE A 373 -3.19 11.72 -2.62
CA PHE A 373 -4.45 11.22 -3.18
C PHE A 373 -4.35 11.00 -4.70
N HIS A 374 -5.19 10.10 -5.22
CA HIS A 374 -5.13 9.70 -6.62
C HIS A 374 -5.77 10.73 -7.58
N SER A 375 -5.16 10.94 -8.75
CA SER A 375 -5.57 11.98 -9.72
C SER A 375 -6.81 11.63 -10.56
N ILE A 376 -7.04 10.33 -10.79
CA ILE A 376 -8.06 9.82 -11.72
C ILE A 376 -9.47 10.28 -11.37
N GLU A 377 -10.15 10.82 -12.39
CA GLU A 377 -11.54 11.32 -12.33
C GLU A 377 -12.57 10.33 -12.89
N LEU A 378 -12.14 9.13 -13.32
CA LEU A 378 -13.01 8.20 -14.06
C LEU A 378 -13.45 6.98 -13.26
N ASP A 379 -12.72 6.62 -12.20
CA ASP A 379 -12.98 5.45 -11.37
C ASP A 379 -12.63 5.67 -9.90
N THR A 380 -13.27 4.89 -9.04
CA THR A 380 -12.92 4.80 -7.63
C THR A 380 -11.63 3.99 -7.47
N THR A 381 -10.56 4.56 -6.90
CA THR A 381 -9.31 3.80 -6.72
C THR A 381 -9.16 3.23 -5.30
N SER A 382 -9.81 3.88 -4.33
CA SER A 382 -9.64 3.65 -2.89
C SER A 382 -8.16 3.66 -2.48
N TYR A 383 -7.38 4.62 -2.99
CA TYR A 383 -5.99 4.81 -2.60
C TYR A 383 -5.87 4.95 -1.06
N GLY A 384 -4.84 4.36 -0.46
CA GLY A 384 -4.73 4.25 1.00
C GLY A 384 -5.62 3.15 1.58
N TYR A 385 -5.86 2.07 0.83
CA TYR A 385 -6.62 0.91 1.30
C TYR A 385 -5.87 0.06 2.29
N ASP A 386 -4.58 -0.12 2.02
CA ASP A 386 -3.65 -0.81 2.88
C ASP A 386 -2.26 -0.19 2.73
N LEU A 387 -1.43 -0.33 3.76
CA LEU A 387 -0.14 0.34 3.88
C LEU A 387 0.93 -0.64 4.36
N ALA A 388 2.15 -0.47 3.86
CA ALA A 388 3.33 -1.18 4.36
C ALA A 388 4.52 -0.22 4.44
N ALA A 389 5.46 -0.46 5.36
CA ALA A 389 6.62 0.40 5.56
C ALA A 389 7.87 -0.43 5.83
N PHE A 390 8.84 -0.37 4.92
CA PHE A 390 10.10 -1.11 5.03
C PHE A 390 11.17 -0.51 4.14
N ASP A 391 12.44 -0.80 4.44
CA ASP A 391 13.57 -0.45 3.58
C ASP A 391 13.57 -1.32 2.31
N TYR A 392 12.82 -0.87 1.31
CA TYR A 392 12.62 -1.62 0.08
C TYR A 392 13.88 -1.63 -0.79
N ASN A 393 14.62 -0.52 -0.81
CA ASN A 393 15.77 -0.34 -1.69
C ASN A 393 17.13 -0.63 -1.01
N ASN A 394 17.11 -0.97 0.28
CA ASN A 394 18.28 -1.22 1.13
C ASN A 394 19.21 -0.01 1.25
N ASP A 395 18.65 1.19 1.35
CA ASP A 395 19.39 2.44 1.57
C ASP A 395 19.53 2.79 3.07
N GLY A 396 18.94 1.97 3.94
CA GLY A 396 18.94 2.12 5.39
C GLY A 396 17.82 3.02 5.91
N LYS A 397 16.85 3.42 5.08
CA LYS A 397 15.68 4.19 5.47
C LYS A 397 14.41 3.44 5.13
N THR A 398 13.35 3.67 5.91
CA THR A 398 12.06 3.07 5.66
C THR A 398 11.36 3.77 4.50
N ASP A 399 10.92 3.00 3.51
CA ASP A 399 10.10 3.45 2.40
C ASP A 399 8.62 3.14 2.67
N LEU A 400 7.71 3.93 2.08
CA LEU A 400 6.26 3.76 2.22
C LEU A 400 5.67 3.07 0.98
N VAL A 401 4.85 2.04 1.21
CA VAL A 401 4.04 1.39 0.18
C VAL A 401 2.56 1.66 0.44
N VAL A 402 1.83 2.09 -0.59
CA VAL A 402 0.40 2.41 -0.53
C VAL A 402 -0.36 1.66 -1.61
N SER A 403 -1.46 0.98 -1.25
CA SER A 403 -2.30 0.29 -2.22
C SER A 403 -3.53 1.09 -2.67
N ALA A 404 -3.99 0.77 -3.88
CA ALA A 404 -5.22 1.24 -4.50
C ALA A 404 -5.91 0.07 -5.25
N PRO A 405 -6.57 -0.85 -4.55
CA PRO A 405 -7.05 -2.11 -5.13
C PRO A 405 -8.18 -1.96 -6.14
N PHE A 406 -8.80 -0.79 -6.22
CA PHE A 406 -9.86 -0.49 -7.18
C PHE A 406 -9.37 0.40 -8.32
N LEU A 407 -8.07 0.62 -8.46
CA LEU A 407 -7.51 1.36 -9.59
C LEU A 407 -7.96 0.73 -10.92
N GLY A 408 -8.45 1.58 -11.83
CA GLY A 408 -9.05 1.19 -13.10
C GLY A 408 -9.04 2.31 -14.15
N ASP A 409 -9.52 2.00 -15.36
CA ASP A 409 -9.58 2.93 -16.50
C ASP A 409 -11.01 3.22 -17.01
N GLY A 410 -12.03 2.88 -16.21
CA GLY A 410 -13.45 2.96 -16.50
C GLY A 410 -14.00 1.70 -17.18
N THR A 411 -13.12 0.83 -17.70
CA THR A 411 -13.50 -0.43 -18.35
C THR A 411 -13.02 -1.65 -17.58
N ASP A 412 -11.80 -1.59 -17.07
CA ASP A 412 -11.15 -2.67 -16.33
C ASP A 412 -10.62 -2.16 -14.98
N TYR A 413 -10.81 -2.95 -13.93
CA TYR A 413 -10.14 -2.76 -12.64
C TYR A 413 -8.90 -3.65 -12.62
N TYR A 414 -7.73 -3.05 -12.42
CA TYR A 414 -6.45 -3.75 -12.36
C TYR A 414 -5.78 -3.67 -10.99
N GLY A 415 -6.16 -2.70 -10.15
CA GLY A 415 -5.50 -2.46 -8.86
C GLY A 415 -4.07 -1.94 -9.02
N GLY A 416 -3.57 -1.23 -8.01
CA GLY A 416 -2.22 -0.67 -8.02
C GLY A 416 -1.58 -0.67 -6.65
N VAL A 417 -0.26 -0.79 -6.63
CA VAL A 417 0.59 -0.62 -5.44
C VAL A 417 1.68 0.38 -5.78
N TYR A 418 1.78 1.42 -4.95
CA TYR A 418 2.64 2.59 -5.12
C TYR A 418 3.72 2.59 -4.06
N LEU A 419 4.97 2.79 -4.45
CA LEU A 419 6.11 2.94 -3.54
C LEU A 419 6.58 4.40 -3.53
N TYR A 420 6.85 4.91 -2.34
CA TYR A 420 7.44 6.21 -2.08
C TYR A 420 8.68 6.01 -1.23
N THR A 421 9.85 6.33 -1.76
CA THR A 421 11.07 6.26 -0.96
C THR A 421 11.10 7.33 0.12
N SER A 422 11.88 7.11 1.16
CA SER A 422 12.06 8.10 2.23
C SER A 422 12.50 9.48 1.70
N GLU A 423 13.38 9.50 0.70
CA GLU A 423 13.83 10.74 0.05
C GLU A 423 12.70 11.44 -0.71
N THR A 424 11.82 10.67 -1.35
CA THR A 424 10.62 11.19 -1.99
C THR A 424 9.71 11.84 -0.96
N ILE A 425 9.35 11.14 0.13
CA ILE A 425 8.48 11.65 1.19
C ILE A 425 9.02 12.95 1.80
N LYS A 426 10.32 12.99 2.11
CA LYS A 426 11.01 14.16 2.67
C LYS A 426 10.87 15.42 1.79
N GLY A 427 10.73 15.25 0.48
CA GLY A 427 10.54 16.33 -0.48
C GLY A 427 9.10 16.86 -0.58
N LEU A 428 8.12 16.17 0.03
CA LEU A 428 6.69 16.50 -0.10
C LEU A 428 6.20 17.39 1.04
N SER A 429 5.15 18.15 0.77
CA SER A 429 4.40 18.89 1.78
C SER A 429 3.01 19.28 1.25
N GLY A 430 2.04 19.34 2.15
CA GLY A 430 0.65 19.67 1.82
C GLY A 430 -0.04 18.60 0.97
N THR A 431 -1.03 19.03 0.19
CA THR A 431 -1.83 18.12 -0.64
C THR A 431 -1.14 17.85 -1.97
N VAL A 432 -0.80 16.59 -2.20
CA VAL A 432 -0.01 16.10 -3.34
C VAL A 432 -0.82 15.06 -4.10
N VAL A 433 -0.75 15.14 -5.43
CA VAL A 433 -1.33 14.12 -6.30
C VAL A 433 -0.37 12.93 -6.30
N ALA A 434 -0.78 11.81 -5.70
CA ALA A 434 0.00 10.58 -5.54
C ALA A 434 0.59 10.10 -6.87
N ASP A 435 -0.27 10.20 -7.89
CA ASP A 435 -0.07 10.21 -9.34
C ASP A 435 1.24 10.73 -9.89
N ASP A 436 1.92 11.65 -9.20
CA ASP A 436 2.99 12.49 -9.71
C ASP A 436 4.35 12.25 -9.05
N TYR A 437 4.40 11.48 -7.96
CA TYR A 437 5.54 11.45 -7.04
C TYR A 437 5.88 10.02 -6.57
N GLU A 438 5.46 8.98 -7.28
CA GLU A 438 5.79 7.58 -6.96
C GLU A 438 7.10 7.09 -7.61
N ASP A 439 7.85 6.25 -6.88
CA ASP A 439 9.12 5.65 -7.33
C ASP A 439 8.94 4.29 -8.00
N LEU A 440 7.83 3.61 -7.73
CA LEU A 440 7.45 2.37 -8.40
C LEU A 440 5.94 2.22 -8.38
N LEU A 441 5.38 1.77 -9.50
CA LEU A 441 4.01 1.34 -9.60
C LEU A 441 3.95 -0.11 -10.07
N ILE A 442 3.36 -0.98 -9.25
CA ILE A 442 3.03 -2.34 -9.63
C ILE A 442 1.54 -2.38 -9.94
N LYS A 443 1.20 -2.62 -11.21
CA LYS A 443 -0.20 -2.76 -11.65
C LYS A 443 -0.57 -4.22 -11.78
N GLY A 444 -1.72 -4.61 -11.26
CA GLY A 444 -2.28 -5.93 -11.57
C GLY A 444 -2.64 -6.05 -13.05
N ASN A 445 -2.93 -7.28 -13.51
CA ASN A 445 -3.49 -7.47 -14.86
C ASN A 445 -4.97 -7.08 -14.83
N GLY A 446 -5.39 -6.15 -15.69
CA GLY A 446 -6.78 -5.68 -15.76
C GLY A 446 -7.80 -6.77 -16.09
N PHE A 447 -8.98 -6.63 -15.49
CA PHE A 447 -10.10 -7.55 -15.71
C PHE A 447 -11.23 -6.89 -16.46
N THR A 448 -11.57 -7.46 -17.62
CA THR A 448 -12.82 -7.11 -18.32
C THR A 448 -14.02 -7.43 -17.47
N GLN A 449 -14.90 -6.42 -17.32
CA GLN A 449 -16.14 -6.35 -16.53
C GLN A 449 -17.19 -7.45 -16.78
N THR A 450 -16.86 -8.50 -17.54
CA THR A 450 -17.79 -9.51 -18.03
C THR A 450 -18.18 -10.58 -17.01
N ASN A 451 -17.44 -10.71 -15.90
CA ASN A 451 -17.77 -11.63 -14.81
C ASN A 451 -18.07 -10.86 -13.52
N TYR A 452 -19.07 -11.33 -12.77
CA TYR A 452 -19.54 -10.77 -11.49
C TYR A 452 -18.50 -10.73 -10.35
N PHE A 453 -17.23 -11.03 -10.63
CA PHE A 453 -16.14 -11.11 -9.66
C PHE A 453 -15.06 -10.10 -10.04
N ARG A 454 -14.92 -9.06 -9.21
CA ARG A 454 -13.83 -8.08 -9.31
C ARG A 454 -12.59 -8.68 -8.64
N ALA A 455 -11.42 -8.50 -9.25
CA ALA A 455 -10.15 -8.78 -8.60
C ALA A 455 -9.70 -7.55 -7.82
N TYR A 456 -9.11 -7.75 -6.66
CA TYR A 456 -8.62 -6.67 -5.80
C TYR A 456 -7.11 -6.82 -5.62
N PHE A 457 -6.32 -6.48 -6.65
CA PHE A 457 -4.87 -6.55 -6.57
C PHE A 457 -4.35 -5.45 -5.64
N GLY A 458 -3.51 -5.79 -4.66
CA GLY A 458 -3.10 -4.84 -3.62
C GLY A 458 -4.16 -4.65 -2.54
N ARG A 459 -5.02 -5.64 -2.31
CA ARG A 459 -5.98 -5.57 -1.21
C ARG A 459 -5.28 -5.66 0.15
N ILE A 460 -4.27 -6.53 0.24
CA ILE A 460 -3.46 -6.73 1.44
C ILE A 460 -1.99 -6.69 1.01
N LEU A 461 -1.18 -6.02 1.82
CA LEU A 461 0.25 -5.81 1.72
C LEU A 461 0.90 -6.38 2.98
N ASP A 462 2.03 -7.05 2.80
CA ASP A 462 2.89 -7.50 3.89
C ASP A 462 4.33 -7.50 3.40
N HIS A 463 5.31 -7.61 4.28
CA HIS A 463 6.71 -7.68 3.87
C HIS A 463 7.58 -8.41 4.86
N ALA A 464 8.56 -9.14 4.35
CA ALA A 464 9.62 -9.76 5.15
C ALA A 464 10.78 -10.19 4.25
N ASP A 465 11.95 -10.44 4.84
CA ASP A 465 13.05 -11.14 4.16
C ASP A 465 12.87 -12.66 4.36
N PHE A 466 12.04 -13.29 3.52
CA PHE A 466 11.70 -14.71 3.64
C PHE A 466 12.89 -15.63 3.32
N ASN A 467 13.94 -15.10 2.68
CA ASN A 467 15.09 -15.87 2.22
C ASN A 467 16.43 -15.49 2.87
N ASN A 468 16.44 -14.53 3.78
CA ASN A 468 17.59 -13.99 4.50
C ASN A 468 18.70 -13.47 3.58
N ASN A 469 18.36 -12.80 2.48
CA ASN A 469 19.35 -12.19 1.59
C ASN A 469 19.69 -10.73 1.94
N GLY A 470 19.01 -10.15 2.92
CA GLY A 470 19.15 -8.76 3.36
C GLY A 470 18.27 -7.77 2.60
N LEU A 471 17.34 -8.23 1.77
CA LEU A 471 16.30 -7.45 1.10
C LEU A 471 14.94 -7.98 1.54
N GLN A 472 14.01 -7.08 1.83
CA GLN A 472 12.65 -7.50 2.16
C GLN A 472 11.84 -7.68 0.88
N GLU A 473 11.07 -8.76 0.83
CA GLU A 473 10.09 -9.02 -0.20
C GLU A 473 8.74 -8.43 0.17
N LEU A 474 8.12 -7.76 -0.79
CA LEU A 474 6.74 -7.30 -0.72
C LEU A 474 5.78 -8.42 -1.11
N VAL A 475 4.87 -8.72 -0.21
CA VAL A 475 3.72 -9.59 -0.42
C VAL A 475 2.54 -8.74 -0.90
N VAL A 476 1.93 -9.13 -2.02
CA VAL A 476 0.74 -8.46 -2.55
C VAL A 476 -0.36 -9.47 -2.78
N ILE A 477 -1.44 -9.36 -2.01
CA ILE A 477 -2.61 -10.23 -2.16
C ILE A 477 -3.59 -9.67 -3.18
N THR A 478 -4.09 -10.59 -3.99
CA THR A 478 -5.26 -10.43 -4.84
C THR A 478 -6.36 -11.38 -4.37
N ALA A 479 -7.43 -10.83 -3.80
CA ALA A 479 -8.58 -11.63 -3.37
C ALA A 479 -9.59 -11.81 -4.52
N TYR A 480 -10.12 -13.03 -4.64
CA TYR A 480 -11.26 -13.40 -5.48
C TYR A 480 -12.32 -14.12 -4.64
N ALA A 481 -13.52 -14.29 -5.21
CA ALA A 481 -14.64 -14.94 -4.57
C ALA A 481 -14.41 -16.42 -4.19
N GLY A 482 -13.81 -16.65 -3.02
CA GLY A 482 -13.52 -17.96 -2.45
C GLY A 482 -12.16 -18.56 -2.86
N THR A 483 -11.31 -17.80 -3.55
CA THR A 483 -9.93 -18.16 -3.88
C THR A 483 -9.04 -16.92 -3.71
N GLY A 484 -7.83 -17.08 -3.19
CA GLY A 484 -6.84 -16.01 -3.10
C GLY A 484 -5.63 -16.31 -3.98
N ARG A 485 -5.01 -15.26 -4.51
CA ARG A 485 -3.68 -15.30 -5.09
C ARG A 485 -2.81 -14.31 -4.33
N LEU A 486 -1.57 -14.68 -4.10
CA LEU A 486 -0.56 -13.80 -3.54
C LEU A 486 0.64 -13.79 -4.48
N ASP A 487 1.11 -12.60 -4.82
CA ASP A 487 2.32 -12.39 -5.60
C ASP A 487 3.39 -11.81 -4.68
N ILE A 488 4.63 -12.29 -4.79
CA ILE A 488 5.78 -11.83 -4.00
C ILE A 488 6.74 -11.09 -4.91
N TYR A 489 7.16 -9.90 -4.51
CA TYR A 489 8.02 -9.00 -5.26
C TYR A 489 9.27 -8.64 -4.46
N GLU A 490 10.42 -8.59 -5.13
CA GLU A 490 11.67 -8.05 -4.57
C GLU A 490 12.23 -7.03 -5.56
N LEU A 491 12.50 -5.82 -5.10
CA LEU A 491 12.95 -4.72 -5.97
C LEU A 491 12.06 -4.58 -7.23
N GLY A 492 10.75 -4.77 -7.04
CA GLY A 492 9.71 -4.68 -8.06
C GLY A 492 9.59 -5.92 -8.94
N ASN A 493 10.58 -6.81 -8.93
CA ASN A 493 10.56 -8.04 -9.71
C ASN A 493 9.71 -9.09 -9.00
N LYS A 494 8.72 -9.62 -9.71
CA LYS A 494 7.93 -10.73 -9.16
C LYS A 494 8.78 -12.00 -9.06
N LEU A 495 8.96 -12.49 -7.85
CA LEU A 495 9.71 -13.71 -7.55
C LEU A 495 8.84 -14.96 -7.73
N THR A 496 7.65 -14.96 -7.12
CA THR A 496 6.77 -16.12 -7.12
C THR A 496 5.30 -15.72 -6.99
N THR A 497 4.43 -16.70 -7.22
CA THR A 497 2.99 -16.59 -7.05
C THR A 497 2.50 -17.82 -6.30
N ILE A 498 1.67 -17.60 -5.29
CA ILE A 498 1.04 -18.63 -4.47
C ILE A 498 -0.47 -18.51 -4.65
N ASP A 499 -1.12 -19.62 -5.04
CA ASP A 499 -2.57 -19.71 -5.18
C ASP A 499 -3.13 -20.52 -3.99
N PHE A 500 -4.18 -20.00 -3.34
CA PHE A 500 -4.79 -20.62 -2.16
C PHE A 500 -6.33 -20.51 -2.17
N GLY A 501 -6.99 -21.29 -1.30
CA GLY A 501 -8.45 -21.34 -1.18
C GLY A 501 -9.13 -22.47 -1.97
N SER A 502 -10.44 -22.62 -1.78
CA SER A 502 -11.19 -23.80 -2.27
C SER A 502 -11.30 -23.92 -3.80
N GLU A 503 -10.91 -25.09 -4.36
CA GLU A 503 -11.03 -25.46 -5.79
C GLU A 503 -12.48 -25.64 -6.33
N ALA A 504 -13.48 -24.94 -5.78
CA ALA A 504 -14.87 -25.25 -6.11
C ALA A 504 -15.48 -24.45 -7.28
N LEU A 505 -14.82 -23.43 -7.85
CA LEU A 505 -15.50 -22.58 -8.86
C LEU A 505 -14.74 -22.10 -10.10
N TYR A 506 -13.48 -22.45 -10.37
CA TYR A 506 -12.85 -21.99 -11.62
C TYR A 506 -12.09 -23.07 -12.42
N ASN A 507 -12.62 -23.31 -13.62
CA ASN A 507 -12.08 -24.18 -14.65
C ASN A 507 -10.80 -23.54 -15.26
N SER A 508 -9.85 -24.39 -15.63
CA SER A 508 -8.45 -24.14 -15.98
C SER A 508 -8.17 -23.25 -17.22
N SER A 509 -8.76 -22.07 -17.34
CA SER A 509 -8.54 -21.17 -18.49
C SER A 509 -8.43 -19.69 -18.14
N THR A 510 -8.14 -19.33 -16.90
CA THR A 510 -7.81 -17.95 -16.55
C THR A 510 -6.41 -17.59 -17.10
N PRO A 511 -6.27 -16.53 -17.92
CA PRO A 511 -4.96 -15.99 -18.28
C PRO A 511 -4.20 -15.62 -17.00
N GLY A 512 -2.91 -15.95 -16.93
CA GLY A 512 -2.08 -15.70 -15.75
C GLY A 512 -2.19 -14.25 -15.28
N ILE A 513 -2.62 -14.08 -14.03
CA ILE A 513 -2.79 -12.78 -13.40
C ILE A 513 -1.46 -12.46 -12.72
N THR A 514 -0.70 -11.54 -13.29
CA THR A 514 0.62 -11.17 -12.79
C THR A 514 0.65 -9.66 -12.68
N GLY A 515 1.25 -9.11 -11.62
CA GLY A 515 1.61 -7.70 -11.65
C GLY A 515 2.60 -7.40 -12.78
N SER A 516 2.52 -6.20 -13.35
CA SER A 516 3.52 -5.64 -14.24
C SER A 516 4.11 -4.40 -13.62
N ILE A 517 5.43 -4.27 -13.74
CA ILE A 517 6.17 -3.09 -13.28
C ILE A 517 5.96 -1.98 -14.31
N GLU A 518 5.44 -0.86 -13.86
CA GLU A 518 5.67 0.42 -14.52
C GLU A 518 6.77 1.15 -13.74
N SER A 519 7.96 1.24 -14.34
CA SER A 519 9.00 2.13 -13.82
C SER A 519 8.49 3.57 -13.88
N PRO A 520 8.84 4.45 -12.92
CA PRO A 520 8.50 5.87 -12.92
C PRO A 520 9.24 6.66 -14.01
N VAL A 521 9.60 6.01 -15.14
CA VAL A 521 9.67 6.71 -16.42
C VAL A 521 8.23 7.11 -16.82
N LYS A 522 7.59 7.88 -15.95
CA LYS A 522 6.61 8.86 -16.33
C LYS A 522 7.28 9.69 -17.41
N THR A 523 6.79 9.49 -18.62
CA THR A 523 6.70 10.58 -19.58
C THR A 523 6.35 11.84 -18.81
N VAL A 524 7.32 12.74 -18.68
CA VAL A 524 7.14 14.06 -18.11
C VAL A 524 6.04 14.76 -18.91
N THR A 525 4.79 14.64 -18.48
CA THR A 525 3.69 15.49 -18.94
C THR A 525 3.77 16.79 -18.15
N GLY A 526 4.86 17.51 -18.38
CA GLY A 526 5.23 18.73 -17.67
C GLY A 526 6.41 19.39 -18.39
N SER A 527 6.14 19.94 -19.57
CA SER A 527 7.11 20.53 -20.52
C SER A 527 8.18 19.56 -21.02
N TYR A 528 8.04 19.14 -22.27
CA TYR A 528 9.11 18.57 -23.08
C TYR A 528 10.40 19.35 -22.84
N GLN A 529 11.41 18.72 -22.23
CA GLN A 529 12.80 19.16 -22.38
C GLN A 529 13.17 18.90 -23.84
N THR A 530 12.77 19.83 -24.70
CA THR A 530 13.26 19.91 -26.06
C THR A 530 14.76 20.16 -25.96
N GLY A 531 15.57 19.53 -26.83
CA GLY A 531 16.88 20.10 -27.15
C GLY A 531 16.75 21.58 -27.53
N PRO A 532 17.85 22.35 -27.66
CA PRO A 532 17.77 23.72 -28.14
C PRO A 532 16.91 23.80 -29.40
N LEU A 533 16.11 24.88 -29.54
CA LEU A 533 15.30 25.10 -30.74
C LEU A 533 16.20 24.93 -31.97
N TYR A 534 15.82 24.03 -32.89
CA TYR A 534 16.56 23.63 -34.11
C TYR A 534 17.62 22.52 -33.99
N ASP A 535 17.81 21.89 -32.83
CA ASP A 535 18.65 20.68 -32.71
C ASP A 535 17.91 19.41 -33.21
N TYR A 536 18.62 18.37 -33.62
CA TYR A 536 17.99 17.15 -34.19
C TYR A 536 17.20 16.33 -33.17
N ASP A 537 17.35 16.64 -31.89
CA ASP A 537 16.67 16.01 -30.77
C ASP A 537 15.62 16.97 -30.15
N PHE A 538 15.22 18.00 -30.90
CA PHE A 538 14.22 18.99 -30.47
C PHE A 538 12.82 18.38 -30.24
N VAL A 539 12.42 17.34 -31.00
CA VAL A 539 11.04 16.81 -30.99
C VAL A 539 10.94 15.47 -30.25
N HIS A 540 11.93 14.60 -30.45
CA HIS A 540 12.07 13.35 -29.70
C HIS A 540 13.53 13.13 -29.32
N THR A 541 13.77 12.79 -28.05
CA THR A 541 15.05 12.36 -27.46
C THR A 541 14.86 11.01 -26.77
N GLY A 542 15.92 10.22 -26.62
CA GLY A 542 15.90 9.03 -25.76
C GLY A 542 15.19 7.77 -26.32
N TYR A 543 14.96 7.65 -27.64
CA TYR A 543 14.28 6.48 -28.20
C TYR A 543 15.23 5.27 -28.33
N ASN A 544 14.84 4.09 -27.82
CA ASN A 544 15.69 2.87 -27.77
C ASN A 544 17.11 3.14 -27.22
N PRO A 545 17.25 3.58 -25.96
CA PRO A 545 18.57 3.85 -25.41
C PRO A 545 19.29 2.53 -25.06
N THR A 546 20.59 2.47 -25.31
CA THR A 546 21.49 1.51 -24.66
C THR A 546 22.37 2.25 -23.67
N VAL A 547 22.42 1.79 -22.42
CA VAL A 547 23.26 2.36 -21.37
C VAL A 547 24.33 1.35 -20.92
N LEU A 548 25.58 1.81 -20.81
CA LEU A 548 26.70 1.05 -20.24
C LEU A 548 27.35 1.85 -19.11
N ASN A 549 27.70 1.20 -18.01
CA ASN A 549 28.60 1.77 -17.00
C ASN A 549 30.04 1.38 -17.36
N ASP A 550 30.89 2.39 -17.59
CA ASP A 550 32.31 2.19 -17.87
C ASP A 550 33.15 2.99 -16.88
N ASN A 551 33.74 2.29 -15.91
CA ASN A 551 34.58 2.84 -14.84
C ASN A 551 33.94 4.01 -14.05
N GLY A 552 32.65 3.87 -13.69
CA GLY A 552 31.94 4.85 -12.86
C GLY A 552 31.36 6.04 -13.64
N THR A 553 31.30 5.94 -14.97
CA THR A 553 30.56 6.86 -15.82
C THR A 553 29.57 6.08 -16.66
N TYR A 554 28.29 6.41 -16.55
CA TYR A 554 27.23 5.91 -17.41
C TYR A 554 27.31 6.56 -18.79
N LYS A 555 27.10 5.76 -19.83
CA LYS A 555 27.21 6.14 -21.23
C LYS A 555 25.97 5.66 -21.95
N MET A 556 25.22 6.57 -22.56
CA MET A 556 23.96 6.29 -23.23
C MET A 556 24.06 6.58 -24.73
N TRP A 557 23.67 5.62 -25.56
CA TRP A 557 23.42 5.80 -26.98
C TRP A 557 21.91 5.78 -27.22
N TYR A 558 21.34 6.78 -27.87
CA TYR A 558 19.88 6.94 -27.98
C TYR A 558 19.44 7.43 -29.36
N GLY A 559 18.23 7.09 -29.76
CA GLY A 559 17.57 7.61 -30.96
C GLY A 559 16.96 8.99 -30.69
N ALA A 560 17.10 9.90 -31.64
CA ALA A 560 16.51 11.24 -31.59
C ALA A 560 15.97 11.68 -32.96
N TYR A 561 14.99 12.57 -32.94
CA TYR A 561 14.28 13.02 -34.13
C TYR A 561 13.78 14.46 -34.00
N ASN A 562 13.83 15.21 -35.11
CA ASN A 562 13.27 16.54 -35.23
C ASN A 562 12.42 16.67 -36.52
N GLN A 563 11.12 16.91 -36.36
CA GLN A 563 10.17 17.11 -37.47
C GLN A 563 10.13 18.56 -38.01
N TYR A 564 10.74 19.51 -37.30
CA TYR A 564 10.65 20.95 -37.58
C TYR A 564 11.92 21.52 -38.23
N ASN A 565 12.70 20.68 -38.90
CA ASN A 565 14.01 21.04 -39.45
C ASN A 565 13.92 21.97 -40.67
N TYR A 566 13.64 23.26 -40.41
CA TYR A 566 13.74 24.37 -41.35
C TYR A 566 15.13 25.00 -41.22
N PRO A 567 15.97 25.07 -42.28
CA PRO A 567 15.61 25.10 -43.70
C PRO A 567 16.12 23.89 -44.53
N THR A 568 16.73 22.88 -43.94
CA THR A 568 17.39 21.78 -44.67
C THR A 568 16.44 20.68 -45.14
N GLY A 569 15.24 20.57 -44.55
CA GLY A 569 14.26 19.53 -44.90
C GLY A 569 14.70 18.12 -44.52
N ALA A 570 15.76 17.98 -43.72
CA ALA A 570 16.26 16.69 -43.26
C ALA A 570 15.39 16.17 -42.10
N THR A 571 14.35 15.41 -42.44
CA THR A 571 13.49 14.69 -41.47
C THR A 571 13.94 13.24 -41.35
N GLY A 572 14.26 12.77 -40.14
CA GLY A 572 14.55 11.35 -39.88
C GLY A 572 15.29 11.08 -38.57
N TRP A 573 15.11 9.88 -38.01
CA TRP A 573 15.77 9.47 -36.76
C TRP A 573 17.29 9.33 -36.91
N ARG A 574 18.01 9.70 -35.86
CA ARG A 574 19.48 9.68 -35.75
C ARG A 574 19.93 9.14 -34.38
N GLY A 575 21.18 8.70 -34.26
CA GLY A 575 21.76 8.25 -33.01
C GLY A 575 22.56 9.34 -32.28
N GLY A 576 22.14 9.68 -31.07
CA GLY A 576 22.82 10.55 -30.12
C GLY A 576 23.60 9.80 -29.04
N TYR A 577 24.45 10.53 -28.32
CA TYR A 577 25.24 10.01 -27.21
C TYR A 577 25.31 11.00 -26.05
N ALA A 578 25.18 10.48 -24.82
CA ALA A 578 25.26 11.26 -23.59
C ALA A 578 26.00 10.48 -22.49
N THR A 579 26.56 11.19 -21.52
CA THR A 579 27.22 10.60 -20.35
C THR A 579 26.63 11.14 -19.07
N SER A 580 26.67 10.32 -18.02
CA SER A 580 26.21 10.69 -16.69
C SER A 580 27.13 10.08 -15.63
N VAL A 581 27.32 10.77 -14.51
CA VAL A 581 28.08 10.26 -13.35
C VAL A 581 27.18 9.64 -12.29
N ASP A 582 25.90 10.01 -12.28
CA ASP A 582 24.88 9.62 -11.29
C ASP A 582 23.79 8.70 -11.90
N GLY A 583 23.78 8.53 -13.22
CA GLY A 583 22.74 7.83 -13.98
C GLY A 583 21.46 8.65 -14.19
N ILE A 584 21.38 9.85 -13.61
CA ILE A 584 20.18 10.69 -13.55
C ILE A 584 20.38 11.96 -14.39
N THR A 585 21.49 12.65 -14.18
CA THR A 585 21.86 13.87 -14.90
C THR A 585 22.73 13.54 -16.10
N TRP A 586 22.21 13.75 -17.31
CA TRP A 586 22.89 13.41 -18.55
C TRP A 586 23.47 14.64 -19.23
N THR A 587 24.77 14.58 -19.52
CA THR A 587 25.48 15.56 -20.33
C THR A 587 25.62 15.01 -21.75
N LYS A 588 25.03 15.72 -22.71
CA LYS A 588 25.13 15.39 -24.14
C LYS A 588 26.58 15.56 -24.60
N TYR A 589 26.98 14.76 -25.58
CA TYR A 589 28.32 14.89 -26.17
C TYR A 589 28.38 16.11 -27.09
N GLU A 590 28.98 17.20 -26.65
CA GLU A 590 29.05 18.45 -27.42
C GLU A 590 30.06 18.39 -28.58
N ASP A 591 29.93 19.31 -29.53
CA ASP A 591 30.76 19.53 -30.72
C ASP A 591 30.82 18.38 -31.76
N ASN A 592 29.77 17.56 -31.88
CA ASN A 592 29.69 16.49 -32.87
C ASN A 592 28.49 16.63 -33.83
N LEU A 593 28.72 17.37 -34.91
CA LEU A 593 27.69 17.71 -35.90
C LEU A 593 27.25 16.50 -36.74
N CYS A 594 25.94 16.26 -36.88
CA CYS A 594 25.45 15.30 -37.86
C CYS A 594 25.86 15.76 -39.28
N THR A 595 26.41 14.86 -40.09
CA THR A 595 26.83 15.17 -41.47
C THR A 595 25.69 15.66 -42.37
N THR A 596 24.44 15.28 -42.06
CA THR A 596 23.23 15.70 -42.77
C THR A 596 22.49 16.86 -42.11
N ASP A 597 23.02 17.40 -41.01
CA ASP A 597 22.41 18.48 -40.24
C ASP A 597 23.47 19.47 -39.71
N PRO A 598 23.64 20.65 -40.32
CA PRO A 598 24.63 21.61 -39.87
C PRO A 598 24.31 22.25 -38.51
N TYR A 599 23.17 21.91 -37.89
CA TYR A 599 22.71 22.45 -36.62
C TYR A 599 22.61 21.41 -35.49
N GLY A 600 22.79 20.12 -35.78
CA GLY A 600 22.57 19.05 -34.81
C GLY A 600 23.84 18.68 -34.05
N ASP A 601 23.94 18.96 -32.75
CA ASP A 601 25.10 18.63 -31.91
C ASP A 601 24.90 17.30 -31.17
N GLY A 602 25.93 16.51 -30.88
CA GLY A 602 25.87 15.23 -30.14
C GLY A 602 25.46 13.97 -30.92
N CYS A 603 25.54 14.07 -32.23
CA CYS A 603 25.24 13.01 -33.17
C CYS A 603 26.42 12.04 -33.32
N VAL A 604 26.30 10.82 -32.83
CA VAL A 604 27.35 9.79 -33.01
C VAL A 604 27.07 8.87 -34.19
N PHE A 605 25.84 8.90 -34.71
CA PHE A 605 25.43 8.02 -35.80
C PHE A 605 24.36 8.69 -36.67
N ASP A 606 24.66 8.84 -37.97
CA ASP A 606 23.80 9.54 -38.93
C ASP A 606 23.36 8.58 -40.06
N ARG A 607 22.29 8.96 -40.75
CA ARG A 607 21.71 8.21 -41.86
C ARG A 607 22.63 8.22 -43.07
N ASN A 608 22.46 7.24 -43.93
CA ASN A 608 23.17 7.22 -45.20
C ASN A 608 22.60 8.26 -46.17
N THR A 609 23.45 9.08 -46.77
CA THR A 609 23.03 10.11 -47.73
C THR A 609 22.71 9.56 -49.12
N THR A 610 22.99 8.28 -49.36
CA THR A 610 22.75 7.62 -50.65
C THR A 610 21.33 7.12 -50.71
N SER A 611 20.48 7.80 -51.49
CA SER A 611 19.07 7.39 -51.64
C SER A 611 18.95 5.94 -52.15
N GLY A 612 18.07 5.16 -51.52
CA GLY A 612 17.80 3.77 -51.81
C GLY A 612 18.62 2.77 -50.98
N THR A 613 19.46 3.21 -50.05
CA THR A 613 20.06 2.29 -49.05
C THR A 613 19.06 1.97 -47.96
N TRP A 614 19.33 0.89 -47.21
CA TRP A 614 18.40 0.38 -46.20
C TRP A 614 18.26 1.29 -44.97
N ASP A 615 19.09 2.33 -44.87
CA ASP A 615 19.26 3.23 -43.73
C ASP A 615 19.28 4.72 -44.16
N ASP A 616 18.71 5.04 -45.32
CA ASP A 616 18.70 6.41 -45.87
C ASP A 616 17.60 7.32 -45.28
N ALA A 617 16.55 6.74 -44.70
CA ALA A 617 15.42 7.49 -44.12
C ALA A 617 15.51 7.62 -42.60
N HIS A 618 15.85 6.56 -41.88
CA HIS A 618 16.00 6.57 -40.41
C HIS A 618 17.14 5.67 -39.95
N VAL A 619 17.82 6.07 -38.87
CA VAL A 619 18.72 5.19 -38.11
C VAL A 619 18.43 5.29 -36.62
N ILE A 620 18.44 4.15 -35.95
CA ILE A 620 18.20 4.08 -34.50
C ILE A 620 19.27 3.16 -33.90
N PRO A 621 20.00 3.61 -32.86
CA PRO A 621 20.94 2.74 -32.16
C PRO A 621 20.19 1.54 -31.57
N GLY A 622 20.80 0.37 -31.70
CA GLY A 622 20.36 -0.85 -31.02
C GLY A 622 21.29 -1.12 -29.85
N THR A 623 21.74 -2.36 -29.75
CA THR A 623 22.64 -2.79 -28.67
C THR A 623 24.06 -2.29 -28.86
N VAL A 624 24.67 -1.82 -27.77
CA VAL A 624 26.07 -1.44 -27.67
C VAL A 624 26.77 -2.33 -26.63
N ILE A 625 27.97 -2.81 -26.93
CA ILE A 625 28.84 -3.55 -25.99
C ILE A 625 30.22 -2.90 -25.92
N ASN A 626 30.93 -3.09 -24.80
CA ASN A 626 32.34 -2.77 -24.67
C ASN A 626 33.19 -4.03 -24.86
N ASP A 627 33.98 -4.09 -25.92
CA ASP A 627 34.91 -5.18 -26.23
C ASP A 627 36.35 -4.67 -26.14
N GLY A 628 36.97 -4.84 -24.97
CA GLY A 628 38.38 -4.50 -24.74
C GLY A 628 38.70 -3.01 -24.90
N GLY A 629 37.79 -2.11 -24.50
CA GLY A 629 37.93 -0.66 -24.65
C GLY A 629 37.44 -0.11 -26.00
N THR A 630 36.86 -0.97 -26.85
CA THR A 630 36.20 -0.56 -28.10
C THR A 630 34.71 -0.79 -27.98
N TYR A 631 33.90 0.26 -28.17
CA TYR A 631 32.45 0.10 -28.23
C TYR A 631 32.01 -0.39 -29.60
N LYS A 632 31.19 -1.45 -29.63
CA LYS A 632 30.57 -2.00 -30.83
C LYS A 632 29.07 -1.82 -30.75
N MET A 633 28.46 -1.23 -31.78
CA MET A 633 27.04 -0.95 -31.86
C MET A 633 26.41 -1.69 -33.03
N TRP A 634 25.29 -2.36 -32.77
CA TRP A 634 24.32 -2.77 -33.79
C TRP A 634 23.22 -1.72 -33.85
N TYR A 635 22.70 -1.45 -35.05
CA TYR A 635 21.69 -0.43 -35.26
C TYR A 635 20.64 -0.92 -36.26
N MET A 636 19.46 -0.30 -36.21
CA MET A 636 18.39 -0.52 -37.17
C MET A 636 18.33 0.63 -38.16
N GLY A 637 18.07 0.32 -39.42
CA GLY A 637 17.93 1.28 -40.50
C GLY A 637 16.55 1.21 -41.14
N ASN A 638 16.07 2.33 -41.67
CA ASN A 638 14.85 2.38 -42.46
C ASN A 638 15.11 3.04 -43.82
N ASP A 639 14.54 2.45 -44.88
CA ASP A 639 14.61 2.97 -46.26
C ASP A 639 13.42 3.86 -46.68
N GLY A 640 12.65 4.33 -45.70
CA GLY A 640 11.41 5.07 -45.87
C GLY A 640 10.18 4.18 -46.01
N SER A 641 10.36 2.85 -46.12
CA SER A 641 9.26 1.88 -46.21
C SER A 641 9.42 0.70 -45.27
N ASN A 642 10.64 0.19 -45.08
CA ASN A 642 10.90 -1.00 -44.28
C ASN A 642 12.06 -0.78 -43.31
N TRP A 643 11.90 -1.31 -42.08
CA TRP A 643 12.99 -1.41 -41.11
C TRP A 643 13.81 -2.68 -41.38
N LYS A 644 15.14 -2.57 -41.29
CA LYS A 644 16.08 -3.69 -41.48
C LYS A 644 17.15 -3.72 -40.41
#